data_AF-A0A0P6K146-F1
#
_entry.id   AF-A0A0P6K146-F1
#
_cell.length_a   1.000
_cell.length_b   1.000
_cell.length_c   1.000
_cell.angle_alpha   90.00
_cell.angle_beta   90.00
_cell.angle_gamma   90.00
#
_symmetry.space_group_name_H-M   'P 1'
#
loop_
_entity.id
_entity.type
_entity.pdbx_description
1 polymer ?
#
loop_
_entity_poly.entity_id
_entity_poly.type
_entity_poly.pdbx_seq_one_letter_code
_entity_poly.pdbx_strand_id
1 'polypeptide(L)'
;MEFYSFVLSDKVVCYYGSWATYRVSNGKYDVEDINPNLCTHIIYTFVGLDASNSLVKILDPWNDVTLQAFKRFVGLKSKNANVKLLLAVGGWNEGSSAYAAMASSAVSRKAFIESVVSLLKTYSFDGFDVDWEYPTLRGGLPEDRVNFIELLKELRMRFDKEGYLLSIAVAATKDYHRSAYDVPEINKYVDFVNLMSYDLHAYWDAKTGHNSPLYAASWETDSFTNLLNVDACVRGWLDDGLAASKLIMGVPAFGHTFTLASSTSNGVNARTVGGGTAGPYTLETGTLSYLEICERLKTGYTKKWDDVQKVPFAYLNNQWISYDDVTSIGLKVAYAKSKSLGGVMVWSIESDDDRNICGEGAYPITSAVYKAVFGSSGTTTTVAPTTTTTPPGSPLRRQPPKLLRQQRLELLRRQLPKLPQRQLLHPSLRQYSASTIPMQLVCYLGSWASYRAGNGKFVVEDINPKLCTHIIYSFVGLDSTTYTVKHLDTYNDIDLQAFQRFIGLKSRNPNVKLMVAIGGWNEGSINYSNMAASATYRKKFIDSVVSFLQTYKFDGFDVDWEYPTQNGGSVTADRANFVTLLKELQLRFSSLGYILSIAVGASTALRPTAYNVPEINKYVDFVNLMTYDFHTLWDGRTGHNSPLYAASWEGSTSTLNVDAAIRGWLGDGLAASKLIMGIPVYAQTFTLASSGSNGVGASTIGGGTAGPYSQQAGMLTYLEVCERLKTGFTKVWDDVQKVPYAFSGNQWISYDDVTSTGLKVAYAKSKGLGGVMMWSIESDDDQDVCGGGAYPIVGTISKAVMGGSSGTTVIPTTVSTTKPATVTQTVTTTKPIVTTTISVVVTTTTKTTTRPGGTSTCINGFARDPNDCRVYYQCSADGMPNPSWRAMCPAETYFDV
;
A
#
# COMPACT_ATOMS: atom_id res chain seq x y z
N MET A 1 55.69 24.82 -19.97
CA MET A 1 54.88 23.73 -19.40
C MET A 1 53.57 24.36 -18.93
N GLU A 2 52.56 24.34 -19.79
CA GLU A 2 51.20 24.75 -19.40
C GLU A 2 50.58 23.60 -18.60
N PHE A 3 50.20 23.88 -17.35
CA PHE A 3 49.40 22.98 -16.54
C PHE A 3 47.98 22.94 -17.11
N TYR A 4 47.64 21.88 -17.86
CA TYR A 4 46.25 21.59 -18.18
C TYR A 4 45.52 21.21 -16.89
N SER A 5 44.70 22.13 -16.39
CA SER A 5 43.67 21.85 -15.38
C SER A 5 42.62 20.94 -16.02
N PHE A 6 42.60 19.65 -15.66
CA PHE A 6 41.53 18.73 -16.04
C PHE A 6 40.24 19.15 -15.31
N VAL A 7 39.32 19.78 -16.03
CA VAL A 7 37.98 20.14 -15.53
C VAL A 7 37.02 19.01 -15.90
N LEU A 8 36.31 18.46 -14.92
CA LEU A 8 35.20 17.53 -15.13
C LEU A 8 34.17 18.16 -16.08
N SER A 9 33.48 17.37 -16.91
CA SER A 9 32.24 17.88 -17.53
C SER A 9 31.19 18.14 -16.44
N ASP A 10 30.52 19.28 -16.53
CA ASP A 10 29.77 19.98 -15.48
C ASP A 10 28.41 19.35 -15.06
N LYS A 11 28.29 18.01 -14.96
CA LYS A 11 26.99 17.39 -14.63
C LYS A 11 26.87 16.93 -13.18
N VAL A 12 25.82 17.41 -12.53
CA VAL A 12 25.24 16.83 -11.30
C VAL A 12 23.81 16.45 -11.66
N VAL A 13 23.58 15.15 -11.82
CA VAL A 13 22.29 14.58 -12.25
C VAL A 13 21.56 14.06 -11.01
N CYS A 14 20.37 14.57 -10.73
CA CYS A 14 19.63 14.24 -9.53
C CYS A 14 18.34 13.52 -9.90
N TYR A 15 18.17 12.29 -9.45
CA TYR A 15 16.89 11.58 -9.56
C TYR A 15 15.96 11.99 -8.42
N TYR A 16 14.69 12.23 -8.74
CA TYR A 16 13.63 12.55 -7.80
C TYR A 16 12.51 11.51 -7.87
N GLY A 17 12.43 10.67 -6.84
CA GLY A 17 11.36 9.69 -6.61
C GLY A 17 10.04 10.35 -6.24
N SER A 18 9.15 10.51 -7.20
CA SER A 18 7.87 11.21 -7.01
C SER A 18 6.95 10.59 -5.95
N TRP A 19 7.14 9.30 -5.64
CA TRP A 19 6.41 8.60 -4.58
C TRP A 19 6.69 9.12 -3.17
N ALA A 20 7.81 9.85 -2.95
CA ALA A 20 8.11 10.42 -1.65
C ALA A 20 7.14 11.52 -1.19
N THR A 21 6.29 12.04 -2.08
CA THR A 21 5.20 12.96 -1.70
C THR A 21 4.23 12.31 -0.71
N TYR A 22 4.14 10.98 -0.71
CA TYR A 22 3.26 10.19 0.16
C TYR A 22 3.95 9.65 1.41
N ARG A 23 5.27 9.80 1.56
CA ARG A 23 5.95 9.44 2.80
C ARG A 23 5.41 10.29 3.95
N VAL A 24 5.48 9.74 5.16
CA VAL A 24 4.98 10.39 6.37
C VAL A 24 6.08 11.14 7.11
N SER A 25 5.69 12.10 7.94
CA SER A 25 6.59 12.81 8.86
C SER A 25 7.79 13.43 8.11
N ASN A 26 8.98 13.36 8.71
CA ASN A 26 10.23 13.90 8.19
C ASN A 26 10.62 13.34 6.80
N GLY A 27 10.19 12.13 6.43
CA GLY A 27 10.51 11.57 5.12
C GLY A 27 9.58 12.02 3.99
N LYS A 28 8.53 12.81 4.27
CA LYS A 28 7.71 13.42 3.22
C LYS A 28 8.58 14.37 2.39
N TYR A 29 8.54 14.24 1.07
CA TYR A 29 9.28 15.10 0.16
C TYR A 29 8.50 15.31 -1.14
N ASP A 30 8.14 16.55 -1.44
CA ASP A 30 7.38 16.94 -2.64
C ASP A 30 8.24 17.82 -3.57
N VAL A 31 7.71 18.18 -4.73
CA VAL A 31 8.39 19.02 -5.73
C VAL A 31 8.87 20.36 -5.15
N GLU A 32 8.13 20.95 -4.22
CA GLU A 32 8.52 22.23 -3.59
C GLU A 32 9.80 22.11 -2.76
N ASP A 33 10.05 20.93 -2.20
CA ASP A 33 11.23 20.59 -1.42
C ASP A 33 12.45 20.41 -2.33
N ILE A 34 12.32 20.40 -3.66
CA ILE A 34 13.48 20.33 -4.54
C ILE A 34 14.21 21.68 -4.57
N ASN A 35 15.52 21.64 -4.29
CA ASN A 35 16.43 22.75 -4.52
C ASN A 35 17.14 22.61 -5.88
N PRO A 36 16.66 23.29 -6.94
CA PRO A 36 17.21 23.11 -8.28
C PRO A 36 18.58 23.76 -8.50
N ASN A 37 19.17 24.40 -7.48
CA ASN A 37 20.53 24.93 -7.56
C ASN A 37 21.60 23.91 -7.15
N LEU A 38 21.20 22.75 -6.62
CA LEU A 38 22.14 21.67 -6.25
C LEU A 38 22.34 20.64 -7.36
N CYS A 39 21.71 20.85 -8.52
CA CYS A 39 21.72 19.91 -9.64
C CYS A 39 21.80 20.70 -10.96
N THR A 40 22.46 20.16 -11.97
CA THR A 40 22.37 20.70 -13.34
C THR A 40 21.27 20.02 -14.13
N HIS A 41 20.98 18.76 -13.82
CA HIS A 41 19.87 17.99 -14.38
C HIS A 41 19.07 17.38 -13.24
N ILE A 42 17.74 17.43 -13.33
CA ILE A 42 16.85 16.73 -12.39
C ILE A 42 15.92 15.86 -13.21
N ILE A 43 15.82 14.59 -12.83
CA ILE A 43 15.07 13.57 -13.54
C ILE A 43 13.88 13.16 -12.66
N TYR A 44 12.67 13.41 -13.15
CA TYR A 44 11.42 13.03 -12.48
C TYR A 44 11.15 11.54 -12.73
N THR A 45 11.02 10.76 -11.66
CA THR A 45 10.77 9.31 -11.75
C THR A 45 9.41 8.92 -11.15
N PHE A 46 8.59 8.09 -11.78
CA PHE A 46 8.71 7.52 -13.14
C PHE A 46 7.37 7.66 -13.87
N VAL A 47 7.44 7.73 -15.20
CA VAL A 47 6.38 7.19 -16.04
C VAL A 47 6.69 5.73 -16.38
N GLY A 48 5.69 4.96 -16.76
CA GLY A 48 5.83 3.57 -17.14
C GLY A 48 5.48 3.31 -18.60
N LEU A 49 5.30 2.04 -18.93
CA LEU A 49 4.92 1.58 -20.26
C LEU A 49 3.58 0.84 -20.21
N ASP A 50 2.64 1.21 -21.08
CA ASP A 50 1.43 0.43 -21.31
C ASP A 50 1.74 -0.74 -22.26
N ALA A 51 1.90 -1.93 -21.68
CA ALA A 51 2.23 -3.14 -22.42
C ALA A 51 1.19 -3.53 -23.50
N SER A 52 -0.04 -3.02 -23.43
CA SER A 52 -1.10 -3.36 -24.40
C SER A 52 -0.96 -2.64 -25.74
N ASN A 53 -0.35 -1.44 -25.73
CA ASN A 53 -0.29 -0.55 -26.90
C ASN A 53 1.10 0.07 -27.12
N SER A 54 2.09 -0.25 -26.28
CA SER A 54 3.45 0.28 -26.33
C SER A 54 3.55 1.80 -26.14
N LEU A 55 2.57 2.44 -25.50
CA LEU A 55 2.59 3.89 -25.24
C LEU A 55 3.12 4.18 -23.83
N VAL A 56 3.70 5.37 -23.65
CA VAL A 56 4.08 5.88 -22.32
C VAL A 56 2.83 5.99 -21.43
N LYS A 57 2.95 5.55 -20.19
CA LYS A 57 1.89 5.52 -19.18
C LYS A 57 2.25 6.38 -17.99
N ILE A 58 1.39 7.32 -17.60
CA ILE A 58 1.55 8.04 -16.33
C ILE A 58 1.19 7.09 -15.19
N LEU A 59 2.15 6.80 -14.30
CA LEU A 59 1.99 5.84 -13.21
C LEU A 59 1.14 6.40 -12.07
N ASP A 60 1.27 7.69 -11.77
CA ASP A 60 0.45 8.38 -10.79
C ASP A 60 -0.26 9.61 -11.39
N PRO A 61 -1.37 9.40 -12.14
CA PRO A 61 -2.13 10.51 -12.71
C PRO A 61 -2.72 11.46 -11.65
N TRP A 62 -2.87 11.01 -10.40
CA TRP A 62 -3.35 11.86 -9.33
C TRP A 62 -2.29 12.91 -8.97
N ASN A 63 -1.07 12.50 -8.64
CA ASN A 63 0.00 13.46 -8.35
C ASN A 63 0.43 14.23 -9.61
N ASP A 64 0.74 13.51 -10.68
CA ASP A 64 1.42 14.05 -11.86
C ASP A 64 0.55 15.03 -12.65
N VAL A 65 -0.73 14.67 -12.84
CA VAL A 65 -1.68 15.43 -13.66
C VAL A 65 -2.64 16.25 -12.80
N THR A 66 -3.31 15.61 -11.82
CA THR A 66 -4.37 16.28 -11.05
C THR A 66 -3.81 17.31 -10.08
N LEU A 67 -2.80 16.93 -9.30
CA LEU A 67 -2.03 17.84 -8.43
C LEU A 67 -0.92 18.59 -9.20
N GLN A 68 -0.88 18.39 -10.51
CA GLN A 68 0.00 19.08 -11.45
C GLN A 68 1.49 18.94 -11.11
N ALA A 69 1.93 17.83 -10.49
CA ALA A 69 3.32 17.66 -10.11
C ALA A 69 4.29 17.80 -11.30
N PHE A 70 3.92 17.36 -12.51
CA PHE A 70 4.74 17.62 -13.71
C PHE A 70 4.90 19.12 -14.01
N LYS A 71 3.83 19.91 -13.91
CA LYS A 71 3.90 21.36 -14.13
C LYS A 71 4.65 22.07 -13.01
N ARG A 72 4.44 21.66 -11.76
CA ARG A 72 5.19 22.19 -10.60
C ARG A 72 6.68 21.89 -10.75
N PHE A 73 7.02 20.68 -11.21
CA PHE A 73 8.39 20.23 -11.42
C PHE A 73 9.06 21.04 -12.51
N VAL A 74 8.46 21.15 -13.70
CA VAL A 74 8.99 22.02 -14.77
C VAL A 74 9.05 23.49 -14.32
N GLY A 75 8.14 23.91 -13.44
CA GLY A 75 8.14 25.22 -12.79
C GLY A 75 9.36 25.51 -11.91
N LEU A 76 10.18 24.52 -11.56
CA LEU A 76 11.46 24.72 -10.86
C LEU A 76 12.43 25.62 -11.65
N LYS A 77 12.24 25.76 -12.96
CA LYS A 77 12.97 26.75 -13.79
C LYS A 77 12.79 28.20 -13.34
N SER A 78 11.73 28.50 -12.59
CA SER A 78 11.56 29.82 -11.96
C SER A 78 12.58 30.08 -10.84
N LYS A 79 13.08 29.02 -10.19
CA LYS A 79 14.13 29.09 -9.16
C LYS A 79 15.54 28.96 -9.76
N ASN A 80 15.71 28.19 -10.84
CA ASN A 80 16.96 28.07 -11.60
C ASN A 80 16.67 27.90 -13.10
N ALA A 81 16.83 28.96 -13.90
CA ALA A 81 16.52 28.92 -15.33
C ALA A 81 17.45 27.99 -16.14
N ASN A 82 18.61 27.62 -15.59
CA ASN A 82 19.61 26.80 -16.29
C ASN A 82 19.45 25.30 -16.03
N VAL A 83 18.63 24.89 -15.05
CA VAL A 83 18.42 23.48 -14.74
C VAL A 83 17.71 22.78 -15.90
N LYS A 84 18.17 21.57 -16.23
CA LYS A 84 17.52 20.68 -17.19
C LYS A 84 16.60 19.71 -16.47
N LEU A 85 15.35 19.64 -16.90
CA LEU A 85 14.31 18.85 -16.24
C LEU A 85 13.85 17.76 -17.19
N LEU A 86 14.22 16.51 -16.89
CA LEU A 86 13.91 15.35 -17.71
C LEU A 86 12.82 14.51 -17.04
N LEU A 87 12.14 13.71 -17.84
CA LEU A 87 11.19 12.69 -17.37
C LEU A 87 11.79 11.31 -17.62
N ALA A 88 11.78 10.42 -16.63
CA ALA A 88 12.26 9.05 -16.79
C ALA A 88 11.13 8.06 -17.00
N VAL A 89 11.39 7.05 -17.84
CA VAL A 89 10.56 5.84 -17.95
C VAL A 89 11.28 4.63 -17.38
N GLY A 90 10.54 3.73 -16.75
CA GLY A 90 11.07 2.45 -16.29
C GLY A 90 11.30 2.41 -14.78
N GLY A 91 12.51 2.02 -14.40
CA GLY A 91 12.90 1.72 -13.03
C GLY A 91 12.57 0.28 -12.63
N TRP A 92 13.20 -0.16 -11.53
CA TRP A 92 13.15 -1.53 -11.02
C TRP A 92 11.77 -2.21 -11.07
N ASN A 93 10.70 -1.52 -10.64
CA ASN A 93 9.36 -2.11 -10.48
C ASN A 93 8.61 -2.38 -11.80
N GLU A 94 9.07 -1.85 -12.93
CA GLU A 94 8.42 -2.03 -14.23
C GLU A 94 8.79 -3.38 -14.89
N GLY A 95 9.88 -4.01 -14.46
CA GLY A 95 10.40 -5.24 -15.07
C GLY A 95 10.89 -5.04 -16.51
N SER A 96 11.15 -6.13 -17.23
CA SER A 96 11.79 -6.06 -18.56
C SER A 96 10.91 -6.53 -19.74
N SER A 97 9.94 -7.42 -19.50
CA SER A 97 9.17 -8.05 -20.59
C SER A 97 8.33 -7.08 -21.44
N ALA A 98 7.73 -6.06 -20.84
CA ALA A 98 6.96 -5.06 -21.58
C ALA A 98 7.87 -4.20 -22.48
N TYR A 99 9.07 -3.87 -21.98
CA TYR A 99 10.07 -3.08 -22.69
C TYR A 99 10.67 -3.89 -23.85
N ALA A 100 10.94 -5.18 -23.63
CA ALA A 100 11.33 -6.12 -24.68
C ALA A 100 10.30 -6.16 -25.83
N ALA A 101 9.02 -6.29 -25.49
CA ALA A 101 7.94 -6.29 -26.47
C ALA A 101 7.86 -4.95 -27.23
N MET A 102 7.93 -3.82 -26.54
CA MET A 102 7.92 -2.49 -27.18
C MET A 102 9.13 -2.28 -28.09
N ALA A 103 10.33 -2.70 -27.66
CA ALA A 103 11.55 -2.51 -28.42
C ALA A 103 11.64 -3.44 -29.65
N SER A 104 10.91 -4.56 -29.67
CA SER A 104 11.03 -5.63 -30.67
C SER A 104 10.70 -5.25 -32.11
N SER A 105 9.94 -4.17 -32.36
CA SER A 105 9.54 -3.77 -33.71
C SER A 105 9.61 -2.26 -33.92
N ALA A 106 9.94 -1.84 -35.14
CA ALA A 106 9.93 -0.42 -35.51
C ALA A 106 8.56 0.25 -35.33
N VAL A 107 7.47 -0.51 -35.43
CA VAL A 107 6.10 0.01 -35.26
C VAL A 107 5.83 0.36 -33.79
N SER A 108 6.13 -0.57 -32.87
CA SER A 108 5.94 -0.37 -31.43
C SER A 108 6.91 0.68 -30.88
N ARG A 109 8.18 0.67 -31.30
CA ARG A 109 9.15 1.72 -30.96
C ARG A 109 8.67 3.10 -31.41
N LYS A 110 8.21 3.24 -32.66
CA LYS A 110 7.67 4.50 -33.16
C LYS A 110 6.46 4.97 -32.35
N ALA A 111 5.53 4.08 -32.00
CA ALA A 111 4.37 4.41 -31.19
C ALA A 111 4.78 4.92 -29.81
N PHE A 112 5.71 4.23 -29.15
CA PHE A 112 6.31 4.63 -27.89
C PHE A 112 6.96 6.02 -28.00
N ILE A 113 7.86 6.20 -28.97
CA ILE A 113 8.60 7.44 -29.19
C ILE A 113 7.66 8.64 -29.41
N GLU A 114 6.63 8.51 -30.25
CA GLU A 114 5.69 9.62 -30.48
C GLU A 114 4.84 9.93 -29.25
N SER A 115 4.49 8.91 -28.45
CA SER A 115 3.78 9.12 -27.19
C SER A 115 4.63 9.86 -26.16
N VAL A 116 5.92 9.54 -26.08
CA VAL A 116 6.90 10.25 -25.25
C VAL A 116 7.03 11.71 -25.70
N VAL A 117 7.23 11.96 -27.00
CA VAL A 117 7.34 13.34 -27.51
C VAL A 117 6.07 14.14 -27.21
N SER A 118 4.89 13.54 -27.37
CA SER A 118 3.62 14.20 -27.01
C SER A 118 3.58 14.61 -25.54
N LEU A 119 4.02 13.71 -24.64
CA LEU A 119 4.04 13.97 -23.21
C LEU A 119 5.05 15.07 -22.84
N LEU A 120 6.28 15.01 -23.37
CA LEU A 120 7.31 16.01 -23.12
C LEU A 120 6.87 17.40 -23.59
N LYS A 121 6.24 17.50 -24.77
CA LYS A 121 5.67 18.75 -25.28
C LYS A 121 4.56 19.29 -24.38
N THR A 122 3.66 18.42 -23.95
CA THR A 122 2.49 18.79 -23.13
C THR A 122 2.91 19.46 -21.82
N TYR A 123 3.99 18.97 -21.20
CA TYR A 123 4.45 19.46 -19.90
C TYR A 123 5.72 20.32 -19.97
N SER A 124 6.34 20.48 -21.15
CA SER A 124 7.54 21.29 -21.39
C SER A 124 8.81 20.79 -20.68
N PHE A 125 9.02 19.48 -20.67
CA PHE A 125 10.28 18.87 -20.23
C PHE A 125 11.42 19.14 -21.24
N ASP A 126 12.67 19.12 -20.76
CA ASP A 126 13.88 19.32 -21.56
C ASP A 126 14.39 18.04 -22.24
N GLY A 127 13.91 16.88 -21.81
CA GLY A 127 14.36 15.60 -22.34
C GLY A 127 13.78 14.40 -21.61
N PHE A 128 14.34 13.24 -21.92
CA PHE A 128 13.87 11.95 -21.44
C PHE A 128 15.03 11.07 -21.00
N ASP A 129 14.77 10.28 -19.98
CA ASP A 129 15.69 9.26 -19.48
C ASP A 129 15.06 7.88 -19.63
N VAL A 130 15.81 6.91 -20.19
CA VAL A 130 15.35 5.52 -20.30
C VAL A 130 16.06 4.68 -19.25
N ASP A 131 15.29 4.22 -18.26
CA ASP A 131 15.75 3.36 -17.18
C ASP A 131 15.16 1.95 -17.34
N TRP A 132 15.58 1.27 -18.40
CA TRP A 132 15.16 -0.12 -18.66
C TRP A 132 16.07 -1.07 -17.86
N GLU A 133 15.50 -1.68 -16.81
CA GLU A 133 16.20 -2.61 -15.92
C GLU A 133 15.75 -4.08 -16.09
N TYR A 134 16.43 -4.94 -16.84
CA TYR A 134 17.51 -4.64 -17.79
C TYR A 134 17.23 -5.38 -19.11
N PRO A 135 17.62 -4.84 -20.28
CA PRO A 135 17.59 -5.60 -21.53
C PRO A 135 18.22 -6.98 -21.34
N THR A 136 17.63 -8.03 -21.93
CA THR A 136 18.08 -9.43 -21.84
C THR A 136 17.89 -10.12 -20.47
N LEU A 137 17.56 -9.37 -19.42
CA LEU A 137 17.43 -9.87 -18.04
C LEU A 137 16.04 -9.55 -17.48
N ARG A 138 15.70 -10.07 -16.30
CA ARG A 138 14.44 -9.75 -15.59
C ARG A 138 13.17 -9.93 -16.44
N GLY A 139 13.14 -10.99 -17.25
CA GLY A 139 12.05 -11.30 -18.19
C GLY A 139 12.23 -10.73 -19.61
N GLY A 140 13.40 -10.15 -19.91
CA GLY A 140 13.81 -9.74 -21.25
C GLY A 140 14.28 -10.89 -22.13
N LEU A 141 14.46 -10.61 -23.42
CA LEU A 141 14.89 -11.54 -24.46
C LEU A 141 16.33 -11.22 -24.92
N PRO A 142 17.11 -12.20 -25.42
CA PRO A 142 18.47 -11.94 -25.93
C PRO A 142 18.53 -10.83 -27.01
N GLU A 143 17.48 -10.72 -27.83
CA GLU A 143 17.36 -9.71 -28.88
C GLU A 143 17.26 -8.28 -28.32
N ASP A 144 16.90 -8.12 -27.05
CA ASP A 144 16.79 -6.82 -26.39
C ASP A 144 18.09 -6.02 -26.47
N ARG A 145 19.24 -6.69 -26.45
CA ARG A 145 20.55 -6.03 -26.60
C ARG A 145 20.61 -5.21 -27.90
N VAL A 146 20.09 -5.75 -29.00
CA VAL A 146 20.05 -5.07 -30.31
C VAL A 146 18.85 -4.12 -30.38
N ASN A 147 17.69 -4.56 -29.91
CA ASN A 147 16.46 -3.77 -29.95
C ASN A 147 16.56 -2.49 -29.13
N PHE A 148 17.31 -2.51 -28.02
CA PHE A 148 17.58 -1.33 -27.21
C PHE A 148 18.39 -0.30 -28.00
N ILE A 149 19.36 -0.72 -28.80
CA ILE A 149 20.11 0.19 -29.68
C ILE A 149 19.21 0.80 -30.75
N GLU A 150 18.35 0.00 -31.38
CA GLU A 150 17.39 0.53 -32.37
C GLU A 150 16.42 1.53 -31.75
N LEU A 151 15.96 1.29 -30.51
CA LEU A 151 15.18 2.25 -29.75
C LEU A 151 15.94 3.55 -29.48
N LEU A 152 17.18 3.49 -29.00
CA LEU A 152 17.98 4.68 -28.71
C LEU A 152 18.29 5.49 -29.98
N LYS A 153 18.60 4.80 -31.07
CA LYS A 153 18.82 5.42 -32.38
C LYS A 153 17.57 6.15 -32.88
N GLU A 154 16.41 5.51 -32.81
CA GLU A 154 15.14 6.11 -33.23
C GLU A 154 14.71 7.27 -32.31
N LEU A 155 14.91 7.14 -30.99
CA LEU A 155 14.71 8.23 -30.02
C LEU A 155 15.61 9.42 -30.36
N ARG A 156 16.92 9.21 -30.55
CA ARG A 156 17.87 10.28 -30.89
C ARG A 156 17.46 11.02 -32.17
N MET A 157 17.19 10.28 -33.26
CA MET A 157 16.73 10.87 -34.52
C MET A 157 15.46 11.71 -34.37
N ARG A 158 14.55 11.28 -33.49
CA ARG A 158 13.30 12.00 -33.24
C ARG A 158 13.52 13.22 -32.34
N PHE A 159 14.38 13.10 -31.34
CA PHE A 159 14.65 14.11 -30.33
C PHE A 159 15.48 15.26 -30.88
N ASP A 160 16.38 15.01 -31.85
CA ASP A 160 17.13 16.06 -32.56
C ASP A 160 16.22 17.06 -33.25
N LYS A 161 15.04 16.63 -33.69
CA LYS A 161 14.04 17.51 -34.31
C LYS A 161 13.35 18.45 -33.31
N GLU A 162 13.35 18.08 -32.03
CA GLU A 162 12.69 18.82 -30.95
C GLU A 162 13.68 19.52 -30.02
N GLY A 163 14.98 19.20 -30.12
CA GLY A 163 16.01 19.67 -29.21
C GLY A 163 15.98 19.00 -27.82
N TYR A 164 15.45 17.78 -27.72
CA TYR A 164 15.37 17.06 -26.44
C TYR A 164 16.67 16.34 -26.08
N LEU A 165 16.99 16.36 -24.78
CA LEU A 165 18.05 15.51 -24.21
C LEU A 165 17.58 14.04 -24.14
N LEU A 166 18.50 13.11 -24.35
CA LEU A 166 18.30 11.68 -24.17
C LEU A 166 19.40 11.13 -23.25
N SER A 167 19.03 10.68 -22.06
CA SER A 167 19.90 9.92 -21.17
C SER A 167 19.36 8.51 -20.94
N ILE A 168 20.20 7.66 -20.36
CA ILE A 168 19.82 6.31 -19.94
C ILE A 168 20.41 6.01 -18.56
N ALA A 169 19.70 5.26 -17.74
CA ALA A 169 20.25 4.60 -16.56
C ALA A 169 20.62 3.15 -16.91
N VAL A 170 21.78 2.69 -16.43
CA VAL A 170 22.36 1.41 -16.85
C VAL A 170 22.96 0.62 -15.69
N ALA A 171 22.90 -0.71 -15.83
CA ALA A 171 23.55 -1.63 -14.90
C ALA A 171 25.07 -1.39 -14.84
N ALA A 172 25.62 -1.45 -13.62
CA ALA A 172 27.02 -1.19 -13.38
C ALA A 172 27.89 -2.45 -13.38
N THR A 173 27.36 -3.59 -12.94
CA THR A 173 28.15 -4.82 -12.80
C THR A 173 28.44 -5.45 -14.17
N LYS A 174 29.64 -6.02 -14.31
CA LYS A 174 30.18 -6.48 -15.60
C LYS A 174 29.34 -7.55 -16.28
N ASP A 175 28.69 -8.40 -15.51
CA ASP A 175 27.78 -9.45 -15.98
C ASP A 175 26.52 -8.87 -16.62
N TYR A 176 25.85 -7.93 -15.95
CA TYR A 176 24.67 -7.25 -16.48
C TYR A 176 25.02 -6.36 -17.67
N HIS A 177 26.08 -5.56 -17.53
CA HIS A 177 26.59 -4.67 -18.56
C HIS A 177 26.86 -5.40 -19.89
N ARG A 178 27.58 -6.53 -19.83
CA ARG A 178 27.94 -7.30 -21.03
C ARG A 178 26.79 -8.10 -21.61
N SER A 179 25.77 -8.44 -20.81
CA SER A 179 24.57 -9.07 -21.32
C SER A 179 23.71 -8.03 -22.06
N ALA A 180 23.44 -6.89 -21.41
CA ALA A 180 22.39 -5.97 -21.81
C ALA A 180 22.79 -4.94 -22.88
N TYR A 181 24.06 -4.52 -22.95
CA TYR A 181 24.40 -3.27 -23.64
C TYR A 181 25.52 -3.37 -24.68
N ASP A 182 25.25 -2.82 -25.87
CA ASP A 182 26.28 -2.48 -26.87
C ASP A 182 26.79 -1.06 -26.60
N VAL A 183 27.89 -0.96 -25.85
CA VAL A 183 28.43 0.32 -25.36
C VAL A 183 28.89 1.25 -26.49
N PRO A 184 29.62 0.78 -27.53
CA PRO A 184 29.98 1.62 -28.66
C PRO A 184 28.77 2.21 -29.40
N GLU A 185 27.67 1.46 -29.54
CA GLU A 185 26.44 1.99 -30.15
C GLU A 185 25.72 2.97 -29.21
N ILE A 186 25.58 2.66 -27.92
CA ILE A 186 25.01 3.60 -26.93
C ILE A 186 25.72 4.95 -26.99
N ASN A 187 27.06 4.94 -27.05
CA ASN A 187 27.91 6.14 -27.08
C ASN A 187 27.55 7.09 -28.24
N LYS A 188 26.95 6.58 -29.33
CA LYS A 188 26.52 7.39 -30.48
C LYS A 188 25.20 8.10 -30.24
N TYR A 189 24.25 7.47 -29.54
CA TYR A 189 22.85 7.89 -29.54
C TYR A 189 22.40 8.63 -28.28
N VAL A 190 23.13 8.57 -27.16
CA VAL A 190 22.73 9.26 -25.92
C VAL A 190 23.59 10.48 -25.64
N ASP A 191 23.03 11.47 -24.95
CA ASP A 191 23.77 12.64 -24.46
C ASP A 191 24.71 12.24 -23.31
N PHE A 192 24.22 11.40 -22.40
CA PHE A 192 24.99 10.83 -21.29
C PHE A 192 24.35 9.55 -20.73
N VAL A 193 25.14 8.79 -19.96
CA VAL A 193 24.80 7.51 -19.34
C VAL A 193 24.94 7.65 -17.83
N ASN A 194 23.85 7.40 -17.09
CA ASN A 194 23.82 7.35 -15.64
C ASN A 194 24.15 5.93 -15.17
N LEU A 195 25.36 5.74 -14.65
CA LEU A 195 25.84 4.44 -14.18
C LEU A 195 25.34 4.17 -12.76
N MET A 196 24.52 3.14 -12.56
CA MET A 196 23.99 2.77 -11.25
C MET A 196 25.03 1.99 -10.43
N SER A 197 26.15 2.64 -10.09
CA SER A 197 27.28 2.06 -9.35
C SER A 197 27.02 1.98 -7.84
N TYR A 198 25.86 1.44 -7.48
CA TYR A 198 25.35 1.13 -6.14
C TYR A 198 24.52 -0.16 -6.19
N ASP A 199 23.92 -0.58 -5.09
CA ASP A 199 23.29 -1.89 -4.89
C ASP A 199 24.27 -3.06 -5.13
N LEU A 200 25.56 -2.82 -4.92
CA LEU A 200 26.64 -3.77 -5.21
C LEU A 200 26.74 -4.88 -4.16
N HIS A 201 26.37 -4.56 -2.92
CA HIS A 201 26.13 -5.54 -1.86
C HIS A 201 24.89 -5.16 -1.07
N ALA A 202 24.05 -6.17 -0.82
CA ALA A 202 22.87 -6.01 0.01
C ALA A 202 22.55 -7.30 0.77
N TYR A 203 21.44 -7.29 1.51
CA TYR A 203 21.15 -8.33 2.48
C TYR A 203 21.00 -9.75 1.91
N TRP A 204 20.74 -9.88 0.60
CA TRP A 204 20.66 -11.17 -0.09
C TRP A 204 22.02 -11.87 -0.25
N ASP A 205 23.14 -11.19 0.00
CA ASP A 205 24.49 -11.77 -0.04
C ASP A 205 24.76 -12.73 1.15
N ALA A 206 23.87 -12.76 2.15
CA ALA A 206 24.04 -13.47 3.42
C ALA A 206 25.31 -13.07 4.22
N LYS A 207 25.97 -11.99 3.81
CA LYS A 207 27.09 -11.37 4.49
C LYS A 207 27.03 -9.85 4.34
N THR A 208 27.60 -9.12 5.30
CA THR A 208 27.72 -7.66 5.19
C THR A 208 28.69 -7.29 4.07
N GLY A 209 28.28 -6.32 3.27
CA GLY A 209 29.08 -5.72 2.21
C GLY A 209 28.63 -4.27 2.02
N HIS A 210 29.44 -3.47 1.34
CA HIS A 210 29.10 -2.07 1.16
C HIS A 210 28.15 -1.85 -0.02
N ASN A 211 27.19 -0.93 0.12
CA ASN A 211 26.23 -0.60 -0.94
C ASN A 211 26.94 -0.13 -2.23
N SER A 212 27.94 0.75 -2.08
CA SER A 212 28.70 1.27 -3.21
C SER A 212 30.18 1.53 -2.86
N PRO A 213 30.98 0.49 -2.58
CA PRO A 213 32.39 0.65 -2.25
C PRO A 213 33.15 1.26 -3.43
N LEU A 214 34.06 2.20 -3.17
CA LEU A 214 34.85 2.81 -4.25
C LEU A 214 35.83 1.81 -4.88
N TYR A 215 36.43 0.94 -4.05
CA TYR A 215 37.40 -0.08 -4.45
C TYR A 215 37.06 -1.45 -3.87
N ALA A 216 37.59 -2.50 -4.48
CA ALA A 216 37.51 -3.86 -3.94
C ALA A 216 38.29 -4.00 -2.62
N ALA A 217 37.77 -4.80 -1.71
CA ALA A 217 38.51 -5.22 -0.53
C ALA A 217 39.60 -6.24 -0.87
N SER A 218 40.66 -6.32 -0.05
CA SER A 218 41.75 -7.28 -0.26
C SER A 218 41.32 -8.75 -0.17
N TRP A 219 40.16 -9.03 0.41
CA TRP A 219 39.59 -10.38 0.56
C TRP A 219 38.59 -10.74 -0.55
N GLU A 220 38.18 -9.78 -1.39
CA GLU A 220 37.36 -10.01 -2.58
C GLU A 220 38.28 -10.49 -3.72
N THR A 221 38.71 -11.74 -3.62
CA THR A 221 39.74 -12.30 -4.52
C THR A 221 39.16 -13.10 -5.68
N ASP A 222 37.88 -13.48 -5.63
CA ASP A 222 37.26 -14.22 -6.72
C ASP A 222 36.87 -13.30 -7.89
N SER A 223 36.71 -13.89 -9.07
CA SER A 223 36.52 -13.17 -10.33
C SER A 223 35.20 -12.39 -10.42
N PHE A 224 34.28 -12.59 -9.47
CA PHE A 224 33.00 -11.90 -9.43
C PHE A 224 33.00 -10.80 -8.36
N THR A 225 33.32 -11.14 -7.11
CA THR A 225 33.27 -10.17 -5.99
C THR A 225 34.28 -9.03 -6.17
N ASN A 226 35.43 -9.28 -6.80
CA ASN A 226 36.42 -8.23 -7.07
C ASN A 226 35.93 -7.15 -8.07
N LEU A 227 34.76 -7.35 -8.70
CA LEU A 227 34.13 -6.42 -9.63
C LEU A 227 32.97 -5.63 -9.00
N LEU A 228 32.56 -5.93 -7.76
CA LEU A 228 31.44 -5.28 -7.08
C LEU A 228 31.87 -3.97 -6.39
N ASN A 229 32.50 -3.08 -7.15
CA ASN A 229 32.93 -1.76 -6.69
C ASN A 229 32.87 -0.71 -7.80
N VAL A 230 32.75 0.56 -7.41
CA VAL A 230 32.58 1.70 -8.32
C VAL A 230 33.73 1.77 -9.34
N ASP A 231 34.99 1.55 -8.94
CA ASP A 231 36.12 1.60 -9.87
C ASP A 231 36.03 0.53 -10.96
N ALA A 232 35.70 -0.71 -10.61
CA ALA A 232 35.53 -1.79 -11.57
C ALA A 232 34.34 -1.52 -12.51
N CYS A 233 33.22 -1.02 -11.99
CA CYS A 233 32.06 -0.63 -12.79
C CYS A 233 32.41 0.46 -13.81
N VAL A 234 33.05 1.55 -13.35
CA VAL A 234 33.46 2.66 -14.22
C VAL A 234 34.44 2.19 -15.28
N ARG A 235 35.50 1.46 -14.89
CA ARG A 235 36.47 0.93 -15.86
C ARG A 235 35.82 0.02 -16.89
N GLY A 236 34.88 -0.85 -16.48
CA GLY A 236 34.18 -1.74 -17.41
C GLY A 236 33.49 -1.00 -18.56
N TRP A 237 32.82 0.12 -18.28
CA TRP A 237 32.16 0.93 -19.31
C TRP A 237 33.14 1.75 -20.17
N LEU A 238 34.23 2.24 -19.58
CA LEU A 238 35.26 2.96 -20.33
C LEU A 238 36.04 2.02 -21.27
N ASP A 239 36.43 0.85 -20.76
CA ASP A 239 37.18 -0.17 -21.51
C ASP A 239 36.35 -0.73 -22.67
N ASP A 240 35.03 -0.84 -22.51
CA ASP A 240 34.11 -1.29 -23.56
C ASP A 240 33.68 -0.13 -24.52
N GLY A 241 34.27 1.07 -24.36
CA GLY A 241 34.28 2.12 -25.39
C GLY A 241 33.36 3.33 -25.17
N LEU A 242 32.78 3.50 -23.97
CA LEU A 242 32.02 4.71 -23.65
C LEU A 242 32.97 5.90 -23.47
N ALA A 243 32.63 7.06 -24.07
CA ALA A 243 33.40 8.27 -23.82
C ALA A 243 33.29 8.68 -22.34
N ALA A 244 34.42 8.93 -21.68
CA ALA A 244 34.44 9.33 -20.26
C ALA A 244 33.53 10.55 -19.99
N SER A 245 33.55 11.55 -20.88
CA SER A 245 32.68 12.74 -20.82
C SER A 245 31.16 12.48 -20.89
N LYS A 246 30.74 11.27 -21.29
CA LYS A 246 29.33 10.84 -21.30
C LYS A 246 28.96 9.94 -20.12
N LEU A 247 29.93 9.41 -19.38
CA LEU A 247 29.68 8.55 -18.23
C LEU A 247 29.45 9.38 -16.97
N ILE A 248 28.28 9.26 -16.37
CA ILE A 248 27.90 9.92 -15.11
C ILE A 248 27.90 8.86 -14.01
N MET A 249 28.83 8.98 -13.06
CA MET A 249 28.99 7.98 -12.00
C MET A 249 27.92 8.14 -10.91
N GLY A 250 27.14 7.10 -10.63
CA GLY A 250 26.08 7.12 -9.63
C GLY A 250 26.59 6.98 -8.19
N VAL A 251 25.99 7.74 -7.27
CA VAL A 251 26.20 7.66 -5.83
C VAL A 251 24.85 7.58 -5.10
N PRO A 252 24.72 6.74 -4.06
CA PRO A 252 23.47 6.58 -3.35
C PRO A 252 23.29 7.62 -2.22
N ALA A 253 22.12 8.24 -2.13
CA ALA A 253 21.65 8.97 -0.94
C ALA A 253 20.85 8.04 -0.01
N PHE A 254 21.21 6.77 0.01
CA PHE A 254 20.60 5.70 0.81
C PHE A 254 21.68 4.65 1.12
N GLY A 255 21.32 3.69 1.96
CA GLY A 255 22.22 2.61 2.35
C GLY A 255 21.50 1.26 2.47
N HIS A 256 22.25 0.18 2.26
CA HIS A 256 21.78 -1.17 2.53
C HIS A 256 22.07 -1.58 3.96
N THR A 257 21.12 -2.30 4.55
CA THR A 257 21.16 -2.71 5.94
C THR A 257 20.99 -4.20 6.10
N PHE A 258 21.58 -4.73 7.17
CA PHE A 258 21.69 -6.16 7.41
C PHE A 258 21.40 -6.47 8.87
N THR A 259 20.79 -7.62 9.11
CA THR A 259 20.72 -8.23 10.44
C THR A 259 21.84 -9.25 10.56
N LEU A 260 22.82 -8.98 11.43
CA LEU A 260 23.97 -9.83 11.72
C LEU A 260 23.51 -11.13 12.40
N ALA A 261 24.14 -12.25 12.02
CA ALA A 261 23.95 -13.54 12.68
C ALA A 261 24.50 -13.55 14.12
N SER A 262 25.48 -12.70 14.41
CA SER A 262 26.03 -12.47 15.74
C SER A 262 26.40 -11.00 15.91
N SER A 263 25.96 -10.37 17.01
CA SER A 263 26.32 -8.99 17.33
C SER A 263 27.82 -8.78 17.60
N THR A 264 28.55 -9.85 17.93
CA THR A 264 30.01 -9.81 18.13
C THR A 264 30.80 -9.89 16.82
N SER A 265 30.17 -10.25 15.70
CA SER A 265 30.76 -10.25 14.37
C SER A 265 30.12 -9.15 13.53
N ASN A 266 30.72 -7.96 13.59
CA ASN A 266 30.13 -6.71 13.08
C ASN A 266 31.02 -5.99 12.04
N GLY A 267 32.07 -6.66 11.57
CA GLY A 267 32.88 -6.18 10.45
C GLY A 267 32.19 -6.32 9.10
N VAL A 268 32.88 -5.92 8.05
CA VAL A 268 32.54 -6.29 6.66
C VAL A 268 32.74 -7.79 6.48
N ASN A 269 31.98 -8.43 5.59
CA ASN A 269 31.96 -9.88 5.34
C ASN A 269 31.46 -10.71 6.54
N ALA A 270 30.84 -10.07 7.53
CA ALA A 270 30.20 -10.75 8.66
C ALA A 270 28.93 -11.45 8.20
N ARG A 271 28.67 -12.65 8.70
CA ARG A 271 27.47 -13.43 8.35
C ARG A 271 26.19 -12.71 8.78
N THR A 272 25.18 -12.72 7.91
CA THR A 272 23.87 -12.09 8.15
C THR A 272 22.75 -13.13 8.06
N VAL A 273 21.57 -12.77 8.56
CA VAL A 273 20.35 -13.60 8.54
C VAL A 273 19.18 -12.93 7.80
N GLY A 274 19.41 -11.74 7.23
CA GLY A 274 18.42 -11.00 6.46
C GLY A 274 18.70 -9.50 6.43
N GLY A 275 17.74 -8.74 5.91
CA GLY A 275 17.79 -7.28 5.89
C GLY A 275 17.77 -6.68 7.29
N GLY A 276 18.35 -5.49 7.42
CA GLY A 276 18.23 -4.70 8.64
C GLY A 276 16.80 -4.18 8.82
N THR A 277 16.46 -3.80 10.05
CA THR A 277 15.15 -3.27 10.40
C THR A 277 14.79 -2.06 9.54
N ALA A 278 13.59 -2.09 8.94
CA ALA A 278 13.06 -1.00 8.13
C ALA A 278 13.06 0.35 8.87
N GLY A 279 13.30 1.43 8.13
CA GLY A 279 13.22 2.80 8.66
C GLY A 279 11.76 3.29 8.79
N PRO A 280 11.52 4.34 9.60
CA PRO A 280 10.17 4.86 9.84
C PRO A 280 9.52 5.57 8.64
N TYR A 281 10.28 5.90 7.59
CA TYR A 281 9.79 6.69 6.45
C TYR A 281 9.81 5.92 5.14
N THR A 282 10.90 5.19 4.85
CA THR A 282 10.99 4.32 3.66
C THR A 282 10.17 3.05 3.84
N LEU A 283 10.05 2.57 5.09
CA LEU A 283 9.33 1.34 5.45
C LEU A 283 9.84 0.10 4.70
N GLU A 284 11.11 0.13 4.26
CA GLU A 284 11.74 -0.92 3.47
C GLU A 284 12.75 -1.69 4.30
N THR A 285 12.55 -3.00 4.47
CA THR A 285 13.51 -3.87 5.13
C THR A 285 14.76 -4.01 4.27
N GLY A 286 15.95 -3.87 4.87
CA GLY A 286 17.21 -4.00 4.15
C GLY A 286 17.70 -2.72 3.46
N THR A 287 16.93 -1.63 3.52
CA THR A 287 17.26 -0.33 2.90
C THR A 287 16.91 0.80 3.86
N LEU A 288 17.72 1.85 3.90
CA LEU A 288 17.39 3.09 4.61
C LEU A 288 17.77 4.30 3.76
N SER A 289 16.92 5.32 3.76
CA SER A 289 17.28 6.65 3.27
C SER A 289 18.43 7.24 4.09
N TYR A 290 19.22 8.15 3.52
CA TYR A 290 20.27 8.84 4.27
C TYR A 290 19.72 9.59 5.49
N LEU A 291 18.52 10.19 5.38
CA LEU A 291 17.82 10.78 6.52
C LEU A 291 17.64 9.78 7.68
N GLU A 292 17.15 8.58 7.40
CA GLU A 292 16.96 7.55 8.43
C GLU A 292 18.29 7.04 8.99
N ILE A 293 19.33 6.96 8.15
CA ILE A 293 20.67 6.57 8.56
C ILE A 293 21.23 7.62 9.52
N CYS A 294 21.19 8.90 9.16
CA CYS A 294 21.76 9.95 10.00
C CYS A 294 20.98 10.13 11.31
N GLU A 295 19.66 9.91 11.33
CA GLU A 295 18.88 9.82 12.58
C GLU A 295 19.33 8.64 13.45
N ARG A 296 19.55 7.45 12.86
CA ARG A 296 20.05 6.27 13.58
C ARG A 296 21.47 6.44 14.10
N LEU A 297 22.33 7.15 13.39
CA LEU A 297 23.69 7.44 13.87
C LEU A 297 23.67 8.25 15.19
N LYS A 298 22.57 8.97 15.48
CA LYS A 298 22.37 9.66 16.76
C LYS A 298 21.92 8.75 17.91
N THR A 299 21.56 7.49 17.66
CA THR A 299 20.97 6.57 18.66
C THR A 299 21.95 5.52 19.20
N GLY A 300 23.26 5.81 19.14
CA GLY A 300 24.29 4.96 19.75
C GLY A 300 24.94 3.94 18.81
N TYR A 301 24.68 4.03 17.51
CA TYR A 301 25.41 3.27 16.50
C TYR A 301 26.91 3.56 16.54
N THR A 302 27.72 2.52 16.46
CA THR A 302 29.17 2.64 16.28
C THR A 302 29.47 2.83 14.80
N LYS A 303 29.93 4.03 14.43
CA LYS A 303 30.42 4.32 13.08
C LYS A 303 31.84 3.79 12.90
N LYS A 304 32.10 3.19 11.74
CA LYS A 304 33.40 2.72 11.29
C LYS A 304 33.66 3.25 9.88
N TRP A 305 34.95 3.36 9.55
CA TRP A 305 35.41 3.73 8.22
C TRP A 305 36.17 2.55 7.63
N ASP A 306 35.81 2.16 6.41
CA ASP A 306 36.60 1.21 5.64
C ASP A 306 37.62 1.99 4.80
N ASP A 307 38.89 1.94 5.22
CA ASP A 307 39.94 2.68 4.52
C ASP A 307 40.39 2.03 3.21
N VAL A 308 40.02 0.77 2.93
CA VAL A 308 40.31 0.17 1.62
C VAL A 308 39.22 0.54 0.64
N GLN A 309 37.96 0.32 1.02
CA GLN A 309 36.79 0.52 0.16
C GLN A 309 36.29 1.98 0.16
N LYS A 310 36.86 2.85 1.01
CA LYS A 310 36.63 4.30 1.12
C LYS A 310 35.17 4.69 1.37
N VAL A 311 34.50 3.93 2.23
CA VAL A 311 33.10 4.15 2.61
C VAL A 311 32.90 3.89 4.11
N PRO A 312 31.94 4.58 4.76
CA PRO A 312 31.58 4.29 6.12
C PRO A 312 30.65 3.08 6.22
N PHE A 313 30.63 2.48 7.40
CA PHE A 313 29.54 1.61 7.83
C PHE A 313 29.25 1.87 9.32
N ALA A 314 28.12 1.39 9.81
CA ALA A 314 27.77 1.52 11.21
C ALA A 314 27.05 0.28 11.72
N TYR A 315 27.17 0.00 13.01
CA TYR A 315 26.42 -1.10 13.63
C TYR A 315 25.97 -0.77 15.05
N LEU A 316 24.86 -1.40 15.45
CA LEU A 316 24.34 -1.40 16.81
C LEU A 316 23.66 -2.74 17.06
N ASN A 317 24.09 -3.46 18.10
CA ASN A 317 23.62 -4.83 18.37
C ASN A 317 23.81 -5.73 17.14
N ASN A 318 22.73 -6.29 16.61
CA ASN A 318 22.74 -7.10 15.39
C ASN A 318 22.36 -6.31 14.14
N GLN A 319 22.25 -4.98 14.19
CA GLN A 319 21.90 -4.15 13.04
C GLN A 319 23.17 -3.54 12.44
N TRP A 320 23.33 -3.67 11.13
CA TRP A 320 24.50 -3.17 10.39
C TRP A 320 24.02 -2.35 9.18
N ILE A 321 24.70 -1.23 8.90
CA ILE A 321 24.33 -0.24 7.89
C ILE A 321 25.57 0.05 7.04
N SER A 322 25.50 -0.20 5.73
CA SER A 322 26.42 0.41 4.76
C SER A 322 25.75 1.64 4.15
N TYR A 323 26.50 2.72 3.99
CA TYR A 323 26.00 3.96 3.43
C TYR A 323 27.14 4.81 2.90
N ASP A 324 26.80 5.91 2.22
CA ASP A 324 27.73 6.98 1.88
C ASP A 324 27.54 8.18 2.81
N ASP A 325 28.64 8.85 3.15
CA ASP A 325 28.63 10.13 3.84
C ASP A 325 29.36 11.20 3.02
N VAL A 326 29.38 12.44 3.53
CA VAL A 326 30.06 13.56 2.87
C VAL A 326 31.53 13.26 2.54
N THR A 327 32.21 12.43 3.34
CA THR A 327 33.61 12.06 3.12
C THR A 327 33.75 11.09 1.95
N SER A 328 32.99 9.98 1.94
CA SER A 328 33.03 9.03 0.83
C SER A 328 32.56 9.65 -0.49
N ILE A 329 31.57 10.54 -0.43
CA ILE A 329 31.13 11.34 -1.58
C ILE A 329 32.26 12.21 -2.13
N GLY A 330 32.99 12.92 -1.26
CA GLY A 330 34.15 13.71 -1.68
C GLY A 330 35.22 12.88 -2.40
N LEU A 331 35.52 11.68 -1.88
CA LEU A 331 36.46 10.74 -2.50
C LEU A 331 35.97 10.21 -3.85
N LYS A 332 34.69 9.85 -3.94
CA LYS A 332 34.05 9.41 -5.19
C LYS A 332 34.07 10.51 -6.25
N VAL A 333 33.74 11.75 -5.90
CA VAL A 333 33.81 12.87 -6.84
C VAL A 333 35.24 13.14 -7.29
N ALA A 334 36.23 13.06 -6.38
CA ALA A 334 37.64 13.16 -6.74
C ALA A 334 38.07 12.03 -7.69
N TYR A 335 37.58 10.80 -7.47
CA TYR A 335 37.78 9.67 -8.38
C TYR A 335 37.18 9.96 -9.76
N ALA A 336 35.93 10.41 -9.83
CA ALA A 336 35.27 10.78 -11.09
C ALA A 336 36.06 11.86 -11.86
N LYS A 337 36.60 12.86 -11.15
CA LYS A 337 37.51 13.87 -11.72
C LYS A 337 38.78 13.25 -12.27
N SER A 338 39.41 12.35 -11.53
CA SER A 338 40.64 11.66 -11.96
C SER A 338 40.46 10.82 -13.23
N LYS A 339 39.24 10.32 -13.46
CA LYS A 339 38.86 9.56 -14.66
C LYS A 339 38.26 10.42 -15.77
N SER A 340 38.22 11.75 -15.59
CA SER A 340 37.64 12.71 -16.55
C SER A 340 36.20 12.36 -16.92
N LEU A 341 35.40 11.91 -15.94
CA LEU A 341 34.02 11.51 -16.17
C LEU A 341 33.12 12.72 -16.51
N GLY A 342 31.95 12.41 -17.07
CA GLY A 342 30.97 13.39 -17.51
C GLY A 342 30.22 14.09 -16.39
N GLY A 343 30.29 13.57 -15.17
CA GLY A 343 29.58 14.09 -14.01
C GLY A 343 29.36 13.03 -12.92
N VAL A 344 28.52 13.39 -11.95
CA VAL A 344 28.08 12.50 -10.86
C VAL A 344 26.55 12.53 -10.78
N MET A 345 25.95 11.36 -10.56
CA MET A 345 24.52 11.17 -10.43
C MET A 345 24.17 10.82 -8.99
N VAL A 346 23.09 11.38 -8.45
CA VAL A 346 22.57 11.07 -7.10
C VAL A 346 21.25 10.32 -7.21
N TRP A 347 21.23 9.10 -6.67
CA TRP A 347 20.02 8.31 -6.48
C TRP A 347 19.74 8.16 -4.97
N SER A 348 18.71 8.76 -4.41
CA SER A 348 17.83 9.79 -4.99
C SER A 348 17.62 10.91 -3.98
N ILE A 349 17.39 12.13 -4.44
CA ILE A 349 17.51 13.34 -3.60
C ILE A 349 16.47 13.42 -2.49
N GLU A 350 15.32 12.75 -2.66
CA GLU A 350 14.29 12.67 -1.63
C GLU A 350 14.62 11.69 -0.48
N SER A 351 15.75 10.99 -0.58
CA SER A 351 16.31 10.16 0.49
C SER A 351 17.38 10.90 1.31
N ASP A 352 17.78 12.09 0.88
CA ASP A 352 18.72 12.97 1.59
C ASP A 352 18.04 13.70 2.76
N ASP A 353 18.80 14.36 3.64
CA ASP A 353 18.26 15.19 4.73
C ASP A 353 17.98 16.63 4.24
N ASP A 354 16.84 16.83 3.59
CA ASP A 354 16.42 18.10 2.99
C ASP A 354 16.19 19.23 4.01
N ARG A 355 15.83 18.87 5.24
CA ARG A 355 15.44 19.80 6.31
C ARG A 355 16.51 20.03 7.37
N ASN A 356 17.71 19.47 7.18
CA ASN A 356 18.80 19.56 8.16
C ASN A 356 18.39 19.04 9.56
N ILE A 357 17.61 17.96 9.59
CA ILE A 357 17.18 17.28 10.83
C ILE A 357 18.40 16.70 11.55
N CYS A 358 19.39 16.25 10.79
CA CYS A 358 20.60 15.63 11.31
C CYS A 358 21.66 16.65 11.73
N GLY A 359 21.58 17.91 11.29
CA GLY A 359 22.52 18.97 11.66
C GLY A 359 23.76 19.05 10.76
N GLU A 360 23.75 18.35 9.63
CA GLU A 360 24.86 18.32 8.65
C GLU A 360 24.68 19.34 7.50
N GLY A 361 23.66 20.20 7.60
CA GLY A 361 23.18 21.07 6.53
C GLY A 361 22.00 20.43 5.78
N ALA A 362 21.28 21.23 4.99
CA ALA A 362 20.23 20.72 4.13
C ALA A 362 20.85 20.03 2.90
N TYR A 363 20.32 18.87 2.52
CA TYR A 363 20.80 18.00 1.45
C TYR A 363 22.30 17.69 1.58
N PRO A 364 22.77 17.10 2.70
CA PRO A 364 24.20 16.91 2.94
C PRO A 364 24.89 16.10 1.82
N ILE A 365 24.27 15.02 1.32
CA ILE A 365 24.85 14.20 0.24
C ILE A 365 24.86 14.97 -1.08
N THR A 366 23.72 15.51 -1.48
CA THR A 366 23.55 16.23 -2.76
C THR A 366 24.41 17.50 -2.80
N SER A 367 24.45 18.25 -1.70
CA SER A 367 25.31 19.42 -1.55
C SER A 367 26.80 19.06 -1.59
N ALA A 368 27.19 17.93 -0.99
CA ALA A 368 28.57 17.46 -1.05
C ALA A 368 28.98 17.13 -2.49
N VAL A 369 28.13 16.45 -3.26
CA VAL A 369 28.35 16.22 -4.70
C VAL A 369 28.52 17.53 -5.44
N TYR A 370 27.55 18.45 -5.30
CA TYR A 370 27.56 19.72 -6.03
C TYR A 370 28.82 20.56 -5.71
N LYS A 371 29.13 20.74 -4.42
CA LYS A 371 30.33 21.47 -3.98
C LYS A 371 31.61 20.81 -4.45
N ALA A 372 31.69 19.49 -4.40
CA ALA A 372 32.89 18.77 -4.82
C ALA A 372 33.09 18.82 -6.34
N VAL A 373 32.02 18.86 -7.13
CA VAL A 373 32.08 19.02 -8.60
C VAL A 373 32.53 20.44 -8.97
N PHE A 374 31.83 21.48 -8.49
CA PHE A 374 32.01 22.88 -8.93
C PHE A 374 32.98 23.73 -8.08
N GLY A 375 33.38 23.24 -6.91
CA GLY A 375 34.16 24.01 -5.94
C GLY A 375 33.32 25.05 -5.17
N SER A 376 33.93 25.69 -4.18
CA SER A 376 33.28 26.69 -3.30
C SER A 376 32.91 28.01 -4.00
N SER A 377 33.28 28.18 -5.28
CA SER A 377 33.07 29.39 -6.07
C SER A 377 31.72 29.42 -6.83
N GLY A 378 30.93 28.34 -6.77
CA GLY A 378 29.56 28.33 -7.27
C GLY A 378 28.65 29.14 -6.37
N THR A 379 28.61 30.46 -6.57
CA THR A 379 27.85 31.43 -5.75
C THR A 379 26.37 31.00 -5.62
N THR A 380 26.03 30.36 -4.50
CA THR A 380 24.65 30.23 -4.05
C THR A 380 24.34 31.53 -3.32
N THR A 381 23.56 32.41 -3.95
CA THR A 381 23.03 33.60 -3.26
C THR A 381 22.00 33.14 -2.24
N THR A 382 22.46 32.71 -1.05
CA THR A 382 21.61 32.55 0.12
C THR A 382 21.20 33.94 0.58
N VAL A 383 19.99 34.36 0.21
CA VAL A 383 19.35 35.48 0.88
C VAL A 383 19.01 34.99 2.30
N ALA A 384 19.80 35.45 3.26
CA ALA A 384 19.52 35.24 4.68
C ALA A 384 18.16 35.86 5.07
N PRO A 385 17.40 35.24 5.99
CA PRO A 385 16.21 35.88 6.53
C PRO A 385 16.62 37.11 7.34
N THR A 386 16.18 38.29 6.92
CA THR A 386 16.39 39.53 7.66
C THR A 386 15.62 39.47 8.98
N THR A 387 16.30 39.20 10.08
CA THR A 387 15.81 39.45 11.43
C THR A 387 15.70 40.96 11.65
N THR A 388 14.47 41.49 11.59
CA THR A 388 14.19 42.85 12.08
C THR A 388 13.42 42.72 13.38
N THR A 389 14.13 42.89 14.49
CA THR A 389 13.58 43.12 15.83
C THR A 389 12.77 44.42 15.83
N THR A 390 11.51 44.39 16.25
CA THR A 390 10.77 45.61 16.63
C THR A 390 10.01 45.38 17.96
N PRO A 391 10.00 46.33 18.92
CA PRO A 391 9.44 46.16 20.27
C PRO A 391 7.90 46.33 20.34
N PRO A 392 7.26 46.10 21.52
CA PRO A 392 5.86 45.72 21.63
C PRO A 392 4.89 46.91 21.60
N GLY A 393 3.76 46.71 20.92
CA GLY A 393 2.59 47.59 20.98
C GLY A 393 1.32 46.86 20.52
N SER A 394 0.47 46.49 21.48
CA SER A 394 -0.87 45.90 21.28
C SER A 394 -1.90 46.99 20.87
N PRO A 395 -3.19 46.67 20.65
CA PRO A 395 -3.75 45.74 19.66
C PRO A 395 -4.92 46.40 18.87
N LEU A 396 -4.99 46.29 17.55
CA LEU A 396 -6.22 46.68 16.83
C LEU A 396 -6.58 45.73 15.67
N ARG A 397 -7.65 44.98 15.95
CA ARG A 397 -8.60 44.30 15.06
C ARG A 397 -8.75 45.00 13.69
N ARG A 398 -8.57 44.24 12.60
CA ARG A 398 -8.99 44.67 11.24
C ARG A 398 -9.88 43.61 10.58
N GLN A 399 -11.08 44.06 10.22
CA GLN A 399 -11.97 43.47 9.23
C GLN A 399 -11.36 43.55 7.81
N PRO A 400 -11.84 42.74 6.85
CA PRO A 400 -11.37 42.75 5.47
C PRO A 400 -12.07 43.83 4.62
N PRO A 401 -11.37 44.39 3.61
CA PRO A 401 -12.07 44.85 2.42
C PRO A 401 -11.53 44.26 1.11
N LYS A 402 -12.49 43.87 0.29
CA LYS A 402 -12.43 43.48 -1.12
C LYS A 402 -11.98 44.65 -2.02
N LEU A 403 -11.40 44.29 -3.17
CA LEU A 403 -11.54 44.82 -4.55
C LEU A 403 -10.17 45.02 -5.20
N LEU A 404 -9.87 44.21 -6.22
CA LEU A 404 -9.05 44.57 -7.40
C LEU A 404 -9.09 43.38 -8.39
N ARG A 405 -10.30 43.03 -8.86
CA ARG A 405 -10.51 42.02 -9.93
C ARG A 405 -11.35 42.57 -11.08
N GLN A 406 -11.30 43.88 -11.33
CA GLN A 406 -12.02 44.50 -12.44
C GLN A 406 -11.21 45.45 -13.33
N GLN A 407 -9.92 45.70 -13.05
CA GLN A 407 -9.10 46.56 -13.93
C GLN A 407 -8.15 45.83 -14.89
N ARG A 408 -8.17 44.48 -14.92
CA ARG A 408 -7.26 43.70 -15.78
C ARG A 408 -7.93 43.04 -17.00
N LEU A 409 -9.25 43.21 -17.18
CA LEU A 409 -10.01 42.60 -18.27
C LEU A 409 -10.42 43.58 -19.39
N GLU A 410 -10.25 44.89 -19.20
CA GLU A 410 -10.63 45.90 -20.21
C GLU A 410 -9.53 46.18 -21.25
N LEU A 411 -8.27 45.83 -20.96
CA LEU A 411 -7.11 46.16 -21.81
C LEU A 411 -6.77 45.10 -22.88
N LEU A 412 -7.39 43.92 -22.82
CA LEU A 412 -7.15 42.81 -23.75
C LEU A 412 -8.24 42.64 -24.83
N ARG A 413 -9.23 43.56 -24.88
CA ARG A 413 -10.37 43.47 -25.80
C ARG A 413 -10.33 44.42 -27.00
N ARG A 414 -9.27 45.21 -27.17
CA ARG A 414 -9.11 46.11 -28.32
C ARG A 414 -7.88 45.73 -29.12
N GLN A 415 -8.00 44.73 -29.97
CA GLN A 415 -7.33 44.59 -31.28
C GLN A 415 -7.40 43.11 -31.72
N LEU A 416 -8.31 42.82 -32.66
CA LEU A 416 -8.13 41.94 -33.84
C LEU A 416 -9.52 41.49 -34.38
N PRO A 417 -9.68 41.31 -35.70
CA PRO A 417 -10.98 41.30 -36.38
C PRO A 417 -11.64 39.92 -36.46
N LYS A 418 -12.96 39.94 -36.65
CA LYS A 418 -13.89 38.79 -36.75
C LYS A 418 -13.72 38.01 -38.07
N LEU A 419 -13.73 36.67 -37.99
CA LEU A 419 -14.07 35.74 -39.08
C LEU A 419 -15.08 34.68 -38.56
N PRO A 420 -15.93 34.07 -39.43
CA PRO A 420 -17.27 33.61 -39.07
C PRO A 420 -17.36 32.17 -38.57
N GLN A 421 -18.35 31.93 -37.70
CA GLN A 421 -18.79 30.63 -37.17
C GLN A 421 -19.25 29.66 -38.27
N ARG A 422 -18.83 28.39 -38.15
CA ARG A 422 -19.64 27.23 -38.54
C ARG A 422 -19.78 26.30 -37.33
N GLN A 423 -21.03 26.01 -36.99
CA GLN A 423 -21.47 25.17 -35.88
C GLN A 423 -20.94 23.74 -36.01
N LEU A 424 -20.24 23.28 -34.97
CA LEU A 424 -20.22 21.87 -34.57
C LEU A 424 -20.78 21.83 -33.15
N LEU A 425 -21.84 21.06 -32.98
CA LEU A 425 -22.54 20.84 -31.72
C LEU A 425 -21.55 20.32 -30.66
N HIS A 426 -21.31 21.12 -29.62
CA HIS A 426 -20.68 20.67 -28.39
C HIS A 426 -21.68 19.82 -27.58
N PRO A 427 -21.37 18.57 -27.21
CA PRO A 427 -21.98 17.95 -26.04
C PRO A 427 -21.49 18.72 -24.81
N SER A 428 -22.43 19.08 -23.93
CA SER A 428 -22.19 19.76 -22.66
C SER A 428 -21.01 19.17 -21.88
N LEU A 429 -20.05 20.04 -21.52
CA LEU A 429 -19.02 19.79 -20.51
C LEU A 429 -19.71 19.43 -19.18
N ARG A 430 -19.80 18.13 -18.86
CA ARG A 430 -19.89 17.70 -17.47
C ARG A 430 -18.52 17.92 -16.84
N GLN A 431 -18.49 18.68 -15.75
CA GLN A 431 -17.33 18.80 -14.87
C GLN A 431 -16.88 17.40 -14.46
N TYR A 432 -15.69 16.98 -14.90
CA TYR A 432 -15.02 15.83 -14.31
C TYR A 432 -14.39 16.30 -12.99
N SER A 433 -15.08 16.04 -11.88
CA SER A 433 -14.45 15.98 -10.57
C SER A 433 -13.44 14.84 -10.60
N ALA A 434 -12.19 15.12 -10.25
CA ALA A 434 -11.17 14.10 -10.09
C ALA A 434 -11.59 13.13 -8.97
N SER A 435 -11.96 11.91 -9.32
CA SER A 435 -12.21 10.84 -8.37
C SER A 435 -10.88 10.16 -8.07
N THR A 436 -10.30 10.42 -6.90
CA THR A 436 -9.54 9.38 -6.19
C THR A 436 -10.42 8.13 -6.21
N ILE A 437 -9.98 6.98 -6.71
CA ILE A 437 -10.79 5.76 -6.53
C ILE A 437 -10.78 5.50 -5.02
N PRO A 438 -11.91 5.65 -4.32
CA PRO A 438 -11.94 5.47 -2.88
C PRO A 438 -11.55 4.02 -2.58
N MET A 439 -10.75 3.81 -1.54
CA MET A 439 -10.50 2.46 -1.04
C MET A 439 -11.84 1.77 -0.76
N GLN A 440 -11.95 0.53 -1.22
CA GLN A 440 -13.14 -0.28 -1.00
C GLN A 440 -13.07 -0.93 0.38
N LEU A 441 -14.18 -0.92 1.09
CA LEU A 441 -14.44 -1.84 2.20
C LEU A 441 -15.46 -2.87 1.73
N VAL A 442 -15.01 -4.11 1.57
CA VAL A 442 -15.81 -5.25 1.10
C VAL A 442 -16.16 -6.13 2.29
N CYS A 443 -17.44 -6.31 2.58
CA CYS A 443 -17.91 -7.07 3.74
C CYS A 443 -18.66 -8.32 3.28
N TYR A 444 -18.15 -9.51 3.60
CA TYR A 444 -18.90 -10.75 3.37
C TYR A 444 -19.94 -10.98 4.48
N LEU A 445 -21.09 -11.54 4.10
CA LEU A 445 -22.16 -12.00 4.98
C LEU A 445 -22.32 -13.51 4.84
N GLY A 446 -22.08 -14.26 5.91
CA GLY A 446 -22.48 -15.67 6.00
C GLY A 446 -23.98 -15.79 6.27
N SER A 447 -24.78 -16.11 5.26
CA SER A 447 -26.25 -16.10 5.37
C SER A 447 -26.81 -17.09 6.42
N TRP A 448 -26.06 -18.15 6.71
CA TRP A 448 -26.39 -19.16 7.71
C TRP A 448 -26.42 -18.62 9.15
N ALA A 449 -25.83 -17.45 9.43
CA ALA A 449 -25.92 -16.84 10.76
C ALA A 449 -27.35 -16.44 11.16
N SER A 450 -28.28 -16.40 10.20
CA SER A 450 -29.73 -16.25 10.44
C SER A 450 -30.28 -17.32 11.40
N TYR A 451 -29.61 -18.48 11.48
CA TYR A 451 -29.99 -19.63 12.31
C TYR A 451 -29.21 -19.78 13.61
N ARG A 452 -28.19 -18.94 13.86
CA ARG A 452 -27.49 -18.97 15.13
C ARG A 452 -28.44 -18.56 16.27
N ALA A 453 -28.16 -19.04 17.47
CA ALA A 453 -28.95 -18.75 18.67
C ALA A 453 -28.28 -17.65 19.52
N GLY A 454 -29.08 -17.00 20.37
CA GLY A 454 -28.59 -15.98 21.31
C GLY A 454 -27.92 -14.81 20.61
N ASN A 455 -26.84 -14.29 21.22
CA ASN A 455 -26.10 -13.13 20.72
C ASN A 455 -25.46 -13.36 19.35
N GLY A 456 -25.24 -14.61 18.94
CA GLY A 456 -24.69 -14.90 17.62
C GLY A 456 -25.70 -14.89 16.48
N LYS A 457 -27.00 -14.73 16.76
CA LYS A 457 -28.04 -14.62 15.72
C LYS A 457 -27.84 -13.32 14.95
N PHE A 458 -27.74 -13.42 13.63
CA PHE A 458 -27.55 -12.27 12.76
C PHE A 458 -28.39 -12.40 11.49
N VAL A 459 -29.29 -11.44 11.26
CA VAL A 459 -30.16 -11.37 10.09
C VAL A 459 -29.80 -10.16 9.22
N VAL A 460 -30.42 -10.07 8.05
CA VAL A 460 -30.17 -8.98 7.09
C VAL A 460 -30.41 -7.60 7.70
N GLU A 461 -31.39 -7.49 8.59
CA GLU A 461 -31.79 -6.23 9.22
C GLU A 461 -30.68 -5.65 10.11
N ASP A 462 -29.86 -6.52 10.71
CA ASP A 462 -28.78 -6.14 11.62
C ASP A 462 -27.66 -5.40 10.88
N ILE A 463 -27.43 -5.75 9.61
CA ILE A 463 -26.42 -5.12 8.75
C ILE A 463 -26.59 -3.59 8.75
N ASN A 464 -25.55 -2.87 9.13
CA ASN A 464 -25.45 -1.44 8.90
C ASN A 464 -24.79 -1.16 7.53
N PRO A 465 -25.56 -0.86 6.47
CA PRO A 465 -25.00 -0.75 5.12
C PRO A 465 -24.17 0.52 4.91
N LYS A 466 -24.05 1.40 5.92
CA LYS A 466 -23.15 2.57 5.88
C LYS A 466 -21.72 2.22 6.29
N LEU A 467 -21.50 1.03 6.86
CA LEU A 467 -20.18 0.59 7.29
C LEU A 467 -19.33 0.04 6.16
N CYS A 468 -19.93 -0.36 5.04
CA CYS A 468 -19.23 -1.00 3.93
C CYS A 468 -19.50 -0.28 2.60
N THR A 469 -18.56 -0.37 1.66
CA THR A 469 -18.77 0.08 0.28
C THR A 469 -19.43 -1.00 -0.57
N HIS A 470 -19.04 -2.25 -0.33
CA HIS A 470 -19.56 -3.45 -0.98
C HIS A 470 -19.95 -4.45 0.11
N ILE A 471 -21.09 -5.12 -0.04
CA ILE A 471 -21.51 -6.22 0.80
C ILE A 471 -21.80 -7.42 -0.10
N ILE A 472 -21.20 -8.56 0.21
CA ILE A 472 -21.29 -9.77 -0.60
C ILE A 472 -22.08 -10.81 0.19
N TYR A 473 -23.23 -11.23 -0.35
CA TYR A 473 -24.05 -12.30 0.22
C TYR A 473 -23.44 -13.66 -0.11
N SER A 474 -23.09 -14.43 0.91
CA SER A 474 -22.49 -15.76 0.78
C SER A 474 -23.45 -16.85 1.30
N PHE A 475 -23.82 -17.86 0.51
CA PHE A 475 -23.45 -18.11 -0.89
C PHE A 475 -24.66 -18.60 -1.69
N VAL A 476 -24.56 -18.46 -3.02
CA VAL A 476 -25.29 -19.29 -3.96
C VAL A 476 -24.40 -20.45 -4.41
N GLY A 477 -24.99 -21.51 -4.96
CA GLY A 477 -24.28 -22.72 -5.34
C GLY A 477 -24.22 -22.96 -6.84
N LEU A 478 -23.46 -23.97 -7.25
CA LEU A 478 -23.45 -24.51 -8.60
C LEU A 478 -24.27 -25.81 -8.64
N ASP A 479 -25.24 -25.88 -9.54
CA ASP A 479 -25.91 -27.15 -9.85
C ASP A 479 -24.96 -28.05 -10.65
N SER A 480 -24.64 -29.21 -10.08
CA SER A 480 -23.67 -30.15 -10.66
C SER A 480 -24.17 -30.86 -11.92
N THR A 481 -25.47 -30.77 -12.24
CA THR A 481 -26.09 -31.42 -13.39
C THR A 481 -26.27 -30.43 -14.53
N THR A 482 -26.80 -29.24 -14.23
CA THR A 482 -27.10 -28.22 -15.25
C THR A 482 -25.97 -27.23 -15.47
N TYR A 483 -25.03 -27.12 -14.51
CA TYR A 483 -23.98 -26.10 -14.44
C TYR A 483 -24.53 -24.67 -14.43
N THR A 484 -25.65 -24.48 -13.72
CA THR A 484 -26.27 -23.17 -13.51
C THR A 484 -26.24 -22.79 -12.03
N VAL A 485 -26.39 -21.50 -11.73
CA VAL A 485 -26.53 -21.02 -10.34
C VAL A 485 -27.77 -21.65 -9.69
N LYS A 486 -27.64 -22.11 -8.44
CA LYS A 486 -28.74 -22.63 -7.60
C LYS A 486 -28.77 -21.93 -6.24
N HIS A 487 -29.92 -21.98 -5.59
CA HIS A 487 -30.07 -21.61 -4.18
C HIS A 487 -29.44 -22.70 -3.30
N LEU A 488 -28.69 -22.29 -2.27
CA LEU A 488 -28.20 -23.23 -1.25
C LEU A 488 -29.18 -23.36 -0.09
N ASP A 489 -29.95 -22.31 0.19
CA ASP A 489 -30.94 -22.27 1.25
C ASP A 489 -32.23 -21.62 0.74
N THR A 490 -33.08 -22.41 0.09
CA THR A 490 -34.35 -21.90 -0.45
C THR A 490 -35.26 -21.33 0.63
N TYR A 491 -35.19 -21.85 1.87
CA TYR A 491 -36.03 -21.36 2.95
C TYR A 491 -35.65 -19.93 3.32
N ASN A 492 -34.37 -19.65 3.57
CA ASN A 492 -33.95 -18.28 3.87
C ASN A 492 -34.02 -17.38 2.63
N ASP A 493 -33.45 -17.83 1.51
CA ASP A 493 -33.27 -17.03 0.31
C ASP A 493 -34.61 -16.63 -0.31
N ILE A 494 -35.58 -17.56 -0.35
CA ILE A 494 -36.87 -17.42 -1.08
C ILE A 494 -38.06 -17.28 -0.13
N ASP A 495 -38.30 -18.25 0.75
CA ASP A 495 -39.51 -18.27 1.59
C ASP A 495 -39.50 -17.11 2.58
N LEU A 496 -38.33 -16.87 3.19
CA LEU A 496 -38.08 -15.70 4.01
C LEU A 496 -37.65 -14.49 3.18
N GLN A 497 -37.46 -14.58 1.87
CA GLN A 497 -37.11 -13.43 1.02
C GLN A 497 -35.80 -12.72 1.42
N ALA A 498 -34.79 -13.45 1.91
CA ALA A 498 -33.55 -12.84 2.36
C ALA A 498 -32.86 -12.02 1.28
N PHE A 499 -32.93 -12.42 0.00
CA PHE A 499 -32.38 -11.62 -1.10
C PHE A 499 -33.10 -10.28 -1.27
N GLN A 500 -34.43 -10.27 -1.25
CA GLN A 500 -35.20 -9.04 -1.38
C GLN A 500 -34.92 -8.10 -0.20
N ARG A 501 -34.85 -8.63 1.03
CA ARG A 501 -34.47 -7.83 2.20
C ARG A 501 -33.04 -7.31 2.10
N PHE A 502 -32.11 -8.14 1.60
CA PHE A 502 -30.71 -7.76 1.43
C PHE A 502 -30.58 -6.62 0.43
N ILE A 503 -31.26 -6.70 -0.71
CA ILE A 503 -31.31 -5.59 -1.67
C ILE A 503 -32.03 -4.37 -1.08
N GLY A 504 -33.01 -4.58 -0.21
CA GLY A 504 -33.69 -3.54 0.57
C GLY A 504 -32.76 -2.67 1.42
N LEU A 505 -31.53 -3.12 1.72
CA LEU A 505 -30.50 -2.33 2.40
C LEU A 505 -30.17 -1.02 1.67
N LYS A 506 -30.38 -0.95 0.35
CA LYS A 506 -30.21 0.28 -0.44
C LYS A 506 -31.13 1.42 0.01
N SER A 507 -32.23 1.12 0.72
CA SER A 507 -33.07 2.16 1.34
C SER A 507 -32.34 2.91 2.46
N ARG A 508 -31.41 2.26 3.17
CA ARG A 508 -30.61 2.83 4.25
C ARG A 508 -29.26 3.41 3.77
N ASN A 509 -28.73 2.91 2.66
CA ASN A 509 -27.59 3.47 1.94
C ASN A 509 -27.69 3.21 0.43
N PRO A 510 -28.16 4.17 -0.38
CA PRO A 510 -28.30 3.97 -1.84
C PRO A 510 -26.98 3.75 -2.59
N ASN A 511 -25.85 4.08 -1.98
CA ASN A 511 -24.53 4.01 -2.63
C ASN A 511 -23.81 2.67 -2.40
N VAL A 512 -24.28 1.84 -1.46
CA VAL A 512 -23.68 0.53 -1.20
C VAL A 512 -23.87 -0.39 -2.41
N LYS A 513 -22.82 -1.14 -2.75
CA LYS A 513 -22.91 -2.20 -3.76
C LYS A 513 -23.25 -3.51 -3.08
N LEU A 514 -24.30 -4.16 -3.55
CA LEU A 514 -24.79 -5.41 -3.00
C LEU A 514 -24.55 -6.51 -4.03
N MET A 515 -23.64 -7.42 -3.73
CA MET A 515 -23.20 -8.49 -4.62
C MET A 515 -23.56 -9.85 -4.02
N VAL A 516 -23.44 -10.90 -4.83
CA VAL A 516 -23.62 -12.30 -4.39
C VAL A 516 -22.40 -13.11 -4.78
N ALA A 517 -21.93 -13.96 -3.87
CA ALA A 517 -20.82 -14.88 -4.13
C ALA A 517 -21.33 -16.28 -4.45
N ILE A 518 -20.66 -16.95 -5.38
CA ILE A 518 -20.80 -18.39 -5.62
C ILE A 518 -19.57 -19.13 -5.11
N GLY A 519 -19.78 -20.35 -4.59
CA GLY A 519 -18.69 -21.23 -4.21
C GLY A 519 -18.51 -21.30 -2.71
N GLY A 520 -17.29 -21.01 -2.27
CA GLY A 520 -16.84 -21.24 -0.90
C GLY A 520 -16.48 -22.71 -0.65
N TRP A 521 -15.71 -22.92 0.42
CA TRP A 521 -15.16 -24.21 0.84
C TRP A 521 -16.09 -25.43 0.68
N ASN A 522 -17.37 -25.32 1.08
CA ASN A 522 -18.30 -26.46 1.13
C ASN A 522 -18.80 -26.94 -0.25
N GLU A 523 -18.67 -26.14 -1.30
CA GLU A 523 -19.09 -26.54 -2.65
C GLU A 523 -18.01 -27.39 -3.37
N GLY A 524 -16.79 -27.42 -2.83
CA GLY A 524 -15.65 -28.14 -3.41
C GLY A 524 -15.20 -27.59 -4.77
N SER A 525 -14.33 -28.32 -5.47
CA SER A 525 -13.69 -27.82 -6.70
C SER A 525 -14.08 -28.57 -7.98
N ILE A 526 -14.44 -29.86 -7.87
CA ILE A 526 -14.67 -30.73 -9.03
C ILE A 526 -15.76 -30.20 -9.99
N ASN A 527 -16.87 -29.69 -9.46
CA ASN A 527 -17.97 -29.19 -10.29
C ASN A 527 -17.61 -27.88 -11.00
N TYR A 528 -16.82 -27.02 -10.35
CA TYR A 528 -16.29 -25.79 -10.96
C TYR A 528 -15.27 -26.10 -12.05
N SER A 529 -14.40 -27.10 -11.83
CA SER A 529 -13.46 -27.59 -12.84
C SER A 529 -14.19 -28.09 -14.09
N ASN A 530 -15.23 -28.92 -13.91
CA ASN A 530 -16.05 -29.43 -15.01
C ASN A 530 -16.78 -28.30 -15.76
N MET A 531 -17.35 -27.34 -15.04
CA MET A 531 -18.03 -26.18 -15.63
C MET A 531 -17.04 -25.33 -16.44
N ALA A 532 -15.89 -25.00 -15.86
CA ALA A 532 -14.89 -24.13 -16.47
C ALA A 532 -14.20 -24.78 -17.68
N ALA A 533 -14.08 -26.11 -17.73
CA ALA A 533 -13.46 -26.83 -18.84
C ALA A 533 -14.25 -26.79 -20.16
N SER A 534 -15.58 -26.60 -20.10
CA SER A 534 -16.46 -26.69 -21.26
C SER A 534 -17.04 -25.32 -21.65
N ALA A 535 -16.78 -24.87 -22.88
CA ALA A 535 -17.36 -23.62 -23.39
C ALA A 535 -18.90 -23.61 -23.33
N THR A 536 -19.53 -24.77 -23.55
CA THR A 536 -20.99 -24.93 -23.44
C THR A 536 -21.46 -24.74 -22.01
N TYR A 537 -20.75 -25.30 -21.03
CA TYR A 537 -21.12 -25.19 -19.61
C TYR A 537 -20.81 -23.80 -19.06
N ARG A 538 -19.66 -23.21 -19.40
CA ARG A 538 -19.38 -21.80 -19.09
C ARG A 538 -20.46 -20.87 -19.62
N LYS A 539 -20.90 -21.05 -20.87
CA LYS A 539 -21.99 -20.24 -21.43
C LYS A 539 -23.30 -20.40 -20.63
N LYS A 540 -23.71 -21.64 -20.33
CA LYS A 540 -24.92 -21.90 -19.51
C LYS A 540 -24.81 -21.25 -18.13
N PHE A 541 -23.65 -21.41 -17.50
CA PHE A 541 -23.34 -20.82 -16.22
C PHE A 541 -23.48 -19.29 -16.27
N ILE A 542 -22.77 -18.63 -17.19
CA ILE A 542 -22.78 -17.17 -17.37
C ILE A 542 -24.20 -16.65 -17.64
N ASP A 543 -24.96 -17.30 -18.52
CA ASP A 543 -26.34 -16.92 -18.81
C ASP A 543 -27.24 -17.05 -17.57
N SER A 544 -27.03 -18.08 -16.76
CA SER A 544 -27.76 -18.26 -15.49
C SER A 544 -27.36 -17.23 -14.43
N VAL A 545 -26.08 -16.86 -14.33
CA VAL A 545 -25.60 -15.80 -13.44
C VAL A 545 -26.26 -14.47 -13.82
N VAL A 546 -26.22 -14.09 -15.09
CA VAL A 546 -26.88 -12.86 -15.55
C VAL A 546 -28.36 -12.85 -15.22
N SER A 547 -29.06 -13.97 -15.46
CA SER A 547 -30.49 -14.11 -15.14
C SER A 547 -30.73 -13.97 -13.63
N PHE A 548 -29.88 -14.55 -12.80
CA PHE A 548 -29.94 -14.46 -11.35
C PHE A 548 -29.76 -13.02 -10.86
N LEU A 549 -28.70 -12.34 -11.31
CA LEU A 549 -28.41 -10.94 -10.95
C LEU A 549 -29.57 -10.02 -11.37
N GLN A 550 -30.14 -10.23 -12.56
CA GLN A 550 -31.28 -9.45 -13.05
C GLN A 550 -32.57 -9.72 -12.28
N THR A 551 -32.79 -10.96 -11.86
CA THR A 551 -33.99 -11.35 -11.11
C THR A 551 -33.97 -10.72 -9.72
N TYR A 552 -32.88 -10.89 -9.00
CA TYR A 552 -32.77 -10.44 -7.61
C TYR A 552 -32.22 -9.02 -7.47
N LYS A 553 -31.74 -8.38 -8.54
CA LYS A 553 -31.24 -6.98 -8.56
C LYS A 553 -29.92 -6.75 -7.82
N PHE A 554 -29.02 -7.72 -7.85
CA PHE A 554 -27.64 -7.57 -7.38
C PHE A 554 -26.82 -6.65 -8.31
N ASP A 555 -25.83 -5.96 -7.74
CA ASP A 555 -24.92 -5.05 -8.46
C ASP A 555 -23.72 -5.78 -9.08
N GLY A 556 -23.47 -7.03 -8.69
CA GLY A 556 -22.32 -7.79 -9.16
C GLY A 556 -22.25 -9.20 -8.61
N PHE A 557 -21.21 -9.91 -9.04
CA PHE A 557 -20.97 -11.32 -8.74
C PHE A 557 -19.53 -11.52 -8.29
N ASP A 558 -19.36 -12.35 -7.27
CA ASP A 558 -18.06 -12.76 -6.76
C ASP A 558 -17.85 -14.26 -7.01
N VAL A 559 -16.73 -14.64 -7.60
CA VAL A 559 -16.37 -16.05 -7.82
C VAL A 559 -15.39 -16.50 -6.74
N ASP A 560 -15.87 -17.34 -5.84
CA ASP A 560 -15.07 -17.92 -4.75
C ASP A 560 -14.85 -19.42 -5.00
N TRP A 561 -14.03 -19.73 -6.02
CA TRP A 561 -13.66 -21.11 -6.34
C TRP A 561 -12.49 -21.56 -5.46
N GLU A 562 -12.75 -22.48 -4.53
CA GLU A 562 -11.77 -22.99 -3.57
C GLU A 562 -11.34 -24.47 -3.80
N TYR A 563 -10.21 -24.77 -4.42
CA TYR A 563 -9.42 -23.90 -5.30
C TYR A 563 -9.24 -24.58 -6.67
N PRO A 564 -9.07 -23.81 -7.76
CA PRO A 564 -8.59 -24.36 -9.03
C PRO A 564 -7.39 -25.28 -8.77
N THR A 565 -7.30 -26.43 -9.44
CA THR A 565 -6.25 -27.44 -9.27
C THR A 565 -6.28 -28.26 -7.97
N GLN A 566 -7.17 -27.99 -7.02
CA GLN A 566 -7.30 -28.74 -5.77
C GLN A 566 -8.63 -29.50 -5.65
N ASN A 567 -8.79 -30.34 -4.62
CA ASN A 567 -10.07 -30.94 -4.22
C ASN A 567 -10.87 -31.60 -5.36
N GLY A 568 -10.18 -32.36 -6.21
CA GLY A 568 -10.76 -33.06 -7.36
C GLY A 568 -10.81 -32.24 -8.66
N GLY A 569 -10.34 -31.00 -8.65
CA GLY A 569 -10.13 -30.19 -9.84
C GLY A 569 -8.94 -30.65 -10.70
N SER A 570 -8.92 -30.22 -11.96
CA SER A 570 -7.84 -30.53 -12.90
C SER A 570 -6.57 -29.75 -12.57
N VAL A 571 -5.52 -30.48 -12.17
CA VAL A 571 -4.20 -29.91 -11.83
C VAL A 571 -3.48 -29.26 -13.01
N THR A 572 -3.82 -29.60 -14.25
CA THR A 572 -3.17 -29.06 -15.46
C THR A 572 -4.02 -28.02 -16.19
N ALA A 573 -5.35 -28.10 -16.11
CA ALA A 573 -6.23 -27.27 -16.93
C ALA A 573 -6.90 -26.11 -16.16
N ASP A 574 -7.16 -26.28 -14.86
CA ASP A 574 -8.01 -25.33 -14.12
C ASP A 574 -7.42 -23.92 -14.10
N ARG A 575 -6.10 -23.79 -14.00
CA ARG A 575 -5.42 -22.48 -14.05
C ARG A 575 -5.77 -21.66 -15.30
N ALA A 576 -5.87 -22.32 -16.46
CA ALA A 576 -6.23 -21.67 -17.73
C ALA A 576 -7.76 -21.55 -17.91
N ASN A 577 -8.51 -22.56 -17.47
CA ASN A 577 -9.96 -22.57 -17.53
C ASN A 577 -10.57 -21.47 -16.65
N PHE A 578 -9.98 -21.21 -15.47
CA PHE A 578 -10.42 -20.14 -14.58
C PHE A 578 -10.29 -18.77 -15.26
N VAL A 579 -9.15 -18.49 -15.90
CA VAL A 579 -8.99 -17.26 -16.71
C VAL A 579 -10.04 -17.16 -17.82
N THR A 580 -10.29 -18.27 -18.51
CA THR A 580 -11.25 -18.30 -19.62
C THR A 580 -12.67 -17.98 -19.12
N LEU A 581 -13.06 -18.55 -17.98
CA LEU A 581 -14.31 -18.24 -17.32
C LEU A 581 -14.43 -16.77 -16.93
N LEU A 582 -13.39 -16.19 -16.29
CA LEU A 582 -13.40 -14.78 -15.89
C LEU A 582 -13.47 -13.84 -17.10
N LYS A 583 -12.75 -14.15 -18.18
CA LYS A 583 -12.81 -13.40 -19.43
C LYS A 583 -14.21 -13.39 -20.02
N GLU A 584 -14.87 -14.54 -20.07
CA GLU A 584 -16.22 -14.67 -20.64
C GLU A 584 -17.29 -14.00 -19.76
N LEU A 585 -17.17 -14.11 -18.42
CA LEU A 585 -17.99 -13.36 -17.46
C LEU A 585 -17.84 -11.86 -17.67
N GLN A 586 -16.60 -11.35 -17.70
CA GLN A 586 -16.35 -9.92 -17.82
C GLN A 586 -16.84 -9.33 -19.13
N LEU A 587 -16.67 -10.07 -20.24
CA LEU A 587 -17.22 -9.67 -21.54
C LEU A 587 -18.74 -9.50 -21.46
N ARG A 588 -19.43 -10.38 -20.72
CA ARG A 588 -20.87 -10.29 -20.54
C ARG A 588 -21.26 -9.15 -19.59
N PHE A 589 -20.53 -8.99 -18.50
CA PHE A 589 -20.81 -8.05 -17.43
C PHE A 589 -20.56 -6.59 -17.85
N SER A 590 -19.51 -6.32 -18.61
CA SER A 590 -19.19 -4.95 -19.07
C SER A 590 -20.34 -4.32 -19.85
N SER A 591 -21.07 -5.11 -20.64
CA SER A 591 -22.24 -4.66 -21.41
C SER A 591 -23.48 -4.39 -20.54
N LEU A 592 -23.52 -4.94 -19.33
CA LEU A 592 -24.66 -4.88 -18.41
C LEU A 592 -24.39 -4.00 -17.19
N GLY A 593 -23.15 -3.58 -16.98
CA GLY A 593 -22.73 -2.74 -15.85
C GLY A 593 -22.61 -3.51 -14.52
N TYR A 594 -22.38 -4.82 -14.57
CA TYR A 594 -22.15 -5.63 -13.36
C TYR A 594 -20.69 -5.62 -12.93
N ILE A 595 -20.47 -5.65 -11.62
CA ILE A 595 -19.16 -5.80 -11.00
C ILE A 595 -18.78 -7.30 -10.97
N LEU A 596 -17.54 -7.61 -11.35
CA LEU A 596 -16.95 -8.95 -11.21
C LEU A 596 -15.76 -8.91 -10.23
N SER A 597 -15.89 -9.62 -9.11
CA SER A 597 -14.78 -9.87 -8.19
C SER A 597 -14.50 -11.37 -8.06
N ILE A 598 -13.36 -11.69 -7.46
CA ILE A 598 -13.01 -13.07 -7.10
C ILE A 598 -12.43 -13.09 -5.69
N ALA A 599 -12.69 -14.17 -4.95
CA ALA A 599 -11.97 -14.52 -3.74
C ALA A 599 -10.88 -15.56 -4.06
N VAL A 600 -9.68 -15.35 -3.51
CA VAL A 600 -8.49 -16.16 -3.84
C VAL A 600 -7.63 -16.43 -2.61
N GLY A 601 -6.94 -17.58 -2.62
CA GLY A 601 -6.10 -18.00 -1.51
C GLY A 601 -4.79 -17.20 -1.37
N ALA A 602 -4.33 -17.00 -0.13
CA ALA A 602 -3.10 -16.28 0.20
C ALA A 602 -1.83 -17.14 0.18
N SER A 603 -1.94 -18.46 0.05
CA SER A 603 -0.79 -19.36 0.06
C SER A 603 0.17 -19.10 -1.11
N THR A 604 1.45 -18.91 -0.78
CA THR A 604 2.52 -18.77 -1.78
C THR A 604 2.73 -20.01 -2.63
N ALA A 605 2.34 -21.19 -2.12
CA ALA A 605 2.44 -22.45 -2.86
C ALA A 605 1.26 -22.64 -3.83
N LEU A 606 0.05 -22.23 -3.42
CA LEU A 606 -1.16 -22.34 -4.25
C LEU A 606 -1.12 -21.39 -5.45
N ARG A 607 -0.67 -20.16 -5.22
CA ARG A 607 -0.76 -19.07 -6.20
C ARG A 607 -0.21 -19.41 -7.60
N PRO A 608 1.04 -19.89 -7.75
CA PRO A 608 1.58 -20.20 -9.08
C PRO A 608 0.87 -21.37 -9.77
N THR A 609 0.28 -22.30 -9.03
CA THR A 609 -0.39 -23.49 -9.60
C THR A 609 -1.84 -23.23 -9.96
N ALA A 610 -2.57 -22.44 -9.17
CA ALA A 610 -4.00 -22.20 -9.37
C ALA A 610 -4.31 -20.94 -10.19
N TYR A 611 -3.43 -19.92 -10.15
CA TYR A 611 -3.77 -18.59 -10.68
C TYR A 611 -2.79 -18.10 -11.73
N ASN A 612 -3.34 -17.58 -12.83
CA ASN A 612 -2.59 -16.76 -13.79
C ASN A 612 -2.89 -15.29 -13.50
N VAL A 613 -2.13 -14.73 -12.56
CA VAL A 613 -2.37 -13.40 -12.00
C VAL A 613 -2.38 -12.27 -13.06
N PRO A 614 -1.44 -12.22 -14.04
CA PRO A 614 -1.50 -11.21 -15.11
C PRO A 614 -2.78 -11.26 -15.94
N GLU A 615 -3.33 -12.45 -16.20
CA GLU A 615 -4.58 -12.58 -16.94
C GLU A 615 -5.79 -12.25 -16.07
N ILE A 616 -5.81 -12.70 -14.81
CA ILE A 616 -6.85 -12.32 -13.84
C ILE A 616 -6.98 -10.80 -13.74
N ASN A 617 -5.84 -10.09 -13.65
CA ASN A 617 -5.78 -8.63 -13.55
C ASN A 617 -6.54 -7.90 -14.69
N LYS A 618 -6.67 -8.54 -15.86
CA LYS A 618 -7.37 -7.97 -17.03
C LYS A 618 -8.90 -8.08 -16.92
N TYR A 619 -9.39 -9.14 -16.29
CA TYR A 619 -10.79 -9.55 -16.42
C TYR A 619 -11.63 -9.32 -15.16
N VAL A 620 -11.06 -8.95 -14.03
CA VAL A 620 -11.85 -8.65 -12.82
C VAL A 620 -11.76 -7.17 -12.44
N ASP A 621 -12.79 -6.66 -11.75
CA ASP A 621 -12.75 -5.33 -11.17
C ASP A 621 -11.81 -5.27 -9.96
N PHE A 622 -11.88 -6.29 -9.10
CA PHE A 622 -10.98 -6.46 -7.96
C PHE A 622 -10.87 -7.91 -7.47
N VAL A 623 -9.85 -8.18 -6.67
CA VAL A 623 -9.48 -9.48 -6.11
C VAL A 623 -9.50 -9.39 -4.59
N ASN A 624 -10.39 -10.15 -3.94
CA ASN A 624 -10.45 -10.32 -2.50
C ASN A 624 -9.45 -11.40 -2.08
N LEU A 625 -8.29 -10.98 -1.55
CA LEU A 625 -7.26 -11.92 -1.11
C LEU A 625 -7.52 -12.36 0.32
N MET A 626 -7.72 -13.67 0.52
CA MET A 626 -8.00 -14.28 1.82
C MET A 626 -6.72 -14.41 2.64
N THR A 627 -6.18 -13.29 3.13
CA THR A 627 -4.95 -13.22 3.94
C THR A 627 -5.17 -13.65 5.39
N TYR A 628 -5.76 -14.82 5.57
CA TYR A 628 -6.07 -15.48 6.84
C TYR A 628 -6.06 -17.01 6.63
N ASP A 629 -6.38 -17.77 7.66
CA ASP A 629 -6.25 -19.24 7.71
C ASP A 629 -4.82 -19.74 7.42
N PHE A 630 -3.82 -18.95 7.81
CA PHE A 630 -2.41 -19.32 7.64
C PHE A 630 -2.01 -20.49 8.53
N HIS A 631 -2.53 -20.51 9.76
CA HIS A 631 -2.34 -21.60 10.71
C HIS A 631 -3.69 -22.07 11.23
N THR A 632 -3.92 -23.37 11.16
CA THR A 632 -5.22 -23.98 11.50
C THR A 632 -5.02 -25.14 12.46
N LEU A 633 -6.11 -25.73 12.96
CA LEU A 633 -6.06 -26.88 13.87
C LEU A 633 -5.26 -28.09 13.33
N TRP A 634 -5.01 -28.15 12.02
CA TRP A 634 -4.29 -29.23 11.35
C TRP A 634 -2.77 -29.14 11.49
N ASP A 635 -2.23 -28.01 11.96
CA ASP A 635 -0.79 -27.77 12.05
C ASP A 635 -0.09 -28.58 13.16
N GLY A 636 -0.86 -29.13 14.11
CA GLY A 636 -0.35 -29.82 15.31
C GLY A 636 0.41 -28.91 16.29
N ARG A 637 0.41 -27.60 16.05
CA ARG A 637 1.00 -26.56 16.88
C ARG A 637 0.19 -25.28 16.79
N THR A 638 0.30 -24.40 17.78
CA THR A 638 -0.30 -23.06 17.73
C THR A 638 0.41 -22.21 16.70
N GLY A 639 -0.36 -21.40 15.99
CA GLY A 639 0.13 -20.42 15.03
C GLY A 639 -0.93 -19.34 14.83
N HIS A 640 -0.53 -18.18 14.32
CA HIS A 640 -1.47 -17.09 14.13
C HIS A 640 -2.39 -17.31 12.92
N ASN A 641 -3.69 -17.00 13.05
CA ASN A 641 -4.65 -17.09 11.94
C ASN A 641 -4.25 -16.15 10.78
N SER A 642 -3.94 -14.91 11.11
CA SER A 642 -3.65 -13.84 10.13
C SER A 642 -2.51 -12.93 10.61
N PRO A 643 -1.29 -13.46 10.82
CA PRO A 643 -0.16 -12.61 11.20
C PRO A 643 0.15 -11.60 10.09
N LEU A 644 0.39 -10.34 10.45
CA LEU A 644 0.74 -9.30 9.47
C LEU A 644 2.13 -9.57 8.89
N TYR A 645 3.07 -9.96 9.74
CA TYR A 645 4.46 -10.23 9.37
C TYR A 645 4.91 -11.61 9.81
N ALA A 646 5.96 -12.10 9.15
CA ALA A 646 6.67 -13.30 9.56
C ALA A 646 7.47 -13.06 10.85
N ALA A 647 7.61 -14.10 11.66
CA ALA A 647 8.59 -14.15 12.73
C ALA A 647 9.83 -14.95 12.32
N SER A 648 11.00 -14.57 12.85
CA SER A 648 12.28 -15.17 12.45
C SER A 648 12.42 -16.65 12.81
N TRP A 649 11.58 -17.18 13.70
CA TRP A 649 11.58 -18.57 14.13
C TRP A 649 10.67 -19.49 13.30
N GLU A 650 9.90 -18.96 12.34
CA GLU A 650 8.93 -19.74 11.56
C GLU A 650 9.58 -20.63 10.48
N GLY A 651 10.85 -20.38 10.14
CA GLY A 651 11.58 -21.22 9.19
C GLY A 651 10.84 -21.38 7.86
N SER A 652 10.44 -22.61 7.52
CA SER A 652 9.74 -22.92 6.26
C SER A 652 8.33 -22.35 6.15
N THR A 653 7.71 -21.91 7.25
CA THR A 653 6.37 -21.28 7.23
C THR A 653 6.44 -19.75 7.24
N SER A 654 7.63 -19.15 7.07
CA SER A 654 7.83 -17.69 7.07
C SER A 654 7.12 -16.93 5.93
N THR A 655 6.47 -17.63 5.00
CA THR A 655 5.61 -17.04 3.97
C THR A 655 4.12 -17.05 4.30
N LEU A 656 3.72 -17.65 5.43
CA LEU A 656 2.33 -17.75 5.86
C LEU A 656 1.91 -16.51 6.67
N ASN A 657 1.96 -15.34 6.02
CA ASN A 657 1.57 -14.05 6.60
C ASN A 657 1.03 -13.09 5.53
N VAL A 658 0.33 -12.05 5.99
CA VAL A 658 -0.32 -11.04 5.13
C VAL A 658 0.68 -10.36 4.21
N ASP A 659 1.84 -9.92 4.71
CA ASP A 659 2.85 -9.21 3.93
C ASP A 659 3.40 -10.07 2.77
N ALA A 660 3.78 -11.31 3.06
CA ALA A 660 4.28 -12.24 2.05
C ALA A 660 3.23 -12.56 0.97
N ALA A 661 1.98 -12.76 1.37
CA ALA A 661 0.88 -13.00 0.43
C ALA A 661 0.65 -11.79 -0.49
N ILE A 662 0.58 -10.58 0.08
CA ILE A 662 0.38 -9.34 -0.68
C ILE A 662 1.56 -9.08 -1.63
N ARG A 663 2.80 -9.18 -1.14
CA ARG A 663 3.99 -9.03 -2.00
C ARG A 663 4.01 -10.06 -3.13
N GLY A 664 3.58 -11.29 -2.86
CA GLY A 664 3.45 -12.32 -3.89
C GLY A 664 2.50 -11.89 -5.00
N TRP A 665 1.25 -11.57 -4.68
CA TRP A 665 0.24 -11.19 -5.67
C TRP A 665 0.62 -9.94 -6.47
N LEU A 666 1.23 -8.94 -5.82
CA LEU A 666 1.77 -7.76 -6.51
C LEU A 666 2.94 -8.12 -7.42
N GLY A 667 3.87 -8.97 -6.94
CA GLY A 667 5.04 -9.41 -7.69
C GLY A 667 4.71 -10.23 -8.94
N ASP A 668 3.57 -10.94 -8.95
CA ASP A 668 3.07 -11.63 -10.15
C ASP A 668 2.28 -10.70 -11.10
N GLY A 669 2.17 -9.40 -10.81
CA GLY A 669 1.60 -8.41 -11.73
C GLY A 669 0.11 -8.07 -11.51
N LEU A 670 -0.47 -8.36 -10.35
CA LEU A 670 -1.78 -7.80 -9.98
C LEU A 670 -1.64 -6.31 -9.66
N ALA A 671 -2.52 -5.47 -10.22
CA ALA A 671 -2.52 -4.06 -9.87
C ALA A 671 -2.90 -3.86 -8.39
N ALA A 672 -2.12 -3.07 -7.64
CA ALA A 672 -2.40 -2.78 -6.24
C ALA A 672 -3.82 -2.22 -6.03
N SER A 673 -4.28 -1.33 -6.92
CA SER A 673 -5.64 -0.77 -6.91
C SER A 673 -6.76 -1.79 -7.11
N LYS A 674 -6.46 -3.02 -7.54
CA LYS A 674 -7.41 -4.13 -7.68
C LYS A 674 -7.26 -5.18 -6.58
N LEU A 675 -6.22 -5.12 -5.75
CA LEU A 675 -5.99 -6.06 -4.68
C LEU A 675 -6.65 -5.57 -3.39
N ILE A 676 -7.56 -6.37 -2.85
CA ILE A 676 -8.31 -6.08 -1.62
C ILE A 676 -7.82 -7.05 -0.54
N MET A 677 -7.19 -6.53 0.52
CA MET A 677 -6.56 -7.36 1.57
C MET A 677 -7.61 -7.85 2.59
N GLY A 678 -7.65 -9.14 2.87
CA GLY A 678 -8.61 -9.76 3.79
C GLY A 678 -8.25 -9.65 5.28
N ILE A 679 -9.25 -9.40 6.12
CA ILE A 679 -9.15 -9.43 7.59
C ILE A 679 -10.19 -10.42 8.14
N PRO A 680 -9.78 -11.44 8.92
CA PRO A 680 -10.73 -12.36 9.53
C PRO A 680 -11.38 -11.71 10.76
N VAL A 681 -12.70 -11.77 10.85
CA VAL A 681 -13.50 -11.39 12.02
C VAL A 681 -13.83 -12.63 12.87
N TYR A 682 -12.93 -13.59 12.85
CA TYR A 682 -12.99 -14.84 13.59
C TYR A 682 -11.58 -15.28 13.97
N ALA A 683 -11.51 -16.27 14.84
CA ALA A 683 -10.29 -16.82 15.39
C ALA A 683 -10.08 -18.26 14.95
N GLN A 684 -8.82 -18.64 14.74
CA GLN A 684 -8.40 -20.04 14.74
C GLN A 684 -8.02 -20.41 16.16
N THR A 685 -8.54 -21.54 16.64
CA THR A 685 -8.40 -21.96 18.05
C THR A 685 -7.85 -23.36 18.17
N PHE A 686 -7.14 -23.60 19.27
CA PHE A 686 -6.37 -24.80 19.49
C PHE A 686 -6.56 -25.31 20.92
N THR A 687 -6.56 -26.63 21.07
CA THR A 687 -6.39 -27.28 22.37
C THR A 687 -4.92 -27.66 22.53
N LEU A 688 -4.24 -27.04 23.49
CA LEU A 688 -2.84 -27.28 23.82
C LEU A 688 -2.65 -28.68 24.39
N ALA A 689 -1.55 -29.34 24.02
CA ALA A 689 -1.13 -30.61 24.62
C ALA A 689 -0.75 -30.46 26.10
N SER A 690 -0.29 -29.27 26.50
CA SER A 690 0.03 -28.91 27.87
C SER A 690 -0.32 -27.46 28.13
N SER A 691 -1.10 -27.18 29.19
CA SER A 691 -1.48 -25.82 29.59
C SER A 691 -0.28 -24.96 30.02
N GLY A 692 0.84 -25.58 30.37
CA GLY A 692 2.09 -24.89 30.71
C GLY A 692 2.86 -24.34 29.50
N SER A 693 2.49 -24.74 28.27
CA SER A 693 3.09 -24.25 27.03
C SER A 693 2.04 -23.55 26.18
N ASN A 694 1.98 -22.23 26.28
CA ASN A 694 0.91 -21.39 25.74
C ASN A 694 1.40 -20.29 24.78
N GLY A 695 2.67 -20.35 24.37
CA GLY A 695 3.23 -19.49 23.34
C GLY A 695 2.84 -19.91 21.93
N VAL A 696 3.21 -19.11 20.94
CA VAL A 696 3.17 -19.47 19.52
C VAL A 696 4.14 -20.65 19.26
N GLY A 697 3.71 -21.63 18.47
CA GLY A 697 4.44 -22.86 18.19
C GLY A 697 4.30 -23.96 19.25
N ALA A 698 3.48 -23.76 20.28
CA ALA A 698 3.19 -24.79 21.29
C ALA A 698 2.43 -25.97 20.68
N SER A 699 2.75 -27.20 21.08
CA SER A 699 2.08 -28.41 20.57
C SER A 699 0.59 -28.46 20.91
N THR A 700 -0.22 -28.93 19.98
CA THR A 700 -1.68 -29.02 20.11
C THR A 700 -2.17 -30.45 19.87
N ILE A 701 -3.34 -30.78 20.42
CA ILE A 701 -4.01 -32.08 20.24
C ILE A 701 -5.27 -31.98 19.38
N GLY A 702 -5.58 -30.79 18.86
CA GLY A 702 -6.72 -30.54 18.00
C GLY A 702 -7.22 -29.10 18.10
N GLY A 703 -8.40 -28.86 17.53
CA GLY A 703 -9.07 -27.57 17.59
C GLY A 703 -9.47 -27.18 19.02
N GLY A 704 -9.58 -25.87 19.25
CA GLY A 704 -10.16 -25.34 20.48
C GLY A 704 -11.63 -25.71 20.62
N THR A 705 -12.14 -25.60 21.84
CA THR A 705 -13.53 -25.93 22.17
C THR A 705 -14.47 -25.01 21.40
N ALA A 706 -15.48 -25.62 20.77
CA ALA A 706 -16.52 -24.91 20.02
C ALA A 706 -17.17 -23.80 20.86
N GLY A 707 -17.46 -22.67 20.22
CA GLY A 707 -18.21 -21.59 20.83
C GLY A 707 -19.71 -21.85 20.93
N PRO A 708 -20.43 -21.14 21.82
CA PRO A 708 -21.87 -21.31 21.99
C PRO A 708 -22.68 -20.94 20.74
N TYR A 709 -22.14 -20.10 19.86
CA TYR A 709 -22.82 -19.58 18.69
C TYR A 709 -22.28 -20.15 17.38
N SER A 710 -20.95 -20.17 17.20
CA SER A 710 -20.33 -20.77 16.02
C SER A 710 -20.47 -22.28 15.99
N GLN A 711 -20.51 -22.92 17.17
CA GLN A 711 -20.64 -24.37 17.37
C GLN A 711 -19.63 -25.21 16.58
N GLN A 712 -18.48 -24.61 16.24
CA GLN A 712 -17.43 -25.24 15.45
C GLN A 712 -16.15 -25.34 16.27
N ALA A 713 -15.68 -26.57 16.51
CA ALA A 713 -14.39 -26.77 17.15
C ALA A 713 -13.26 -26.24 16.23
N GLY A 714 -12.26 -25.59 16.81
CA GLY A 714 -11.17 -24.98 16.06
C GLY A 714 -11.44 -23.56 15.57
N MET A 715 -12.64 -23.01 15.75
CA MET A 715 -12.98 -21.64 15.31
C MET A 715 -13.84 -20.92 16.35
N LEU A 716 -13.69 -19.61 16.48
CA LEU A 716 -14.61 -18.75 17.25
C LEU A 716 -14.89 -17.46 16.49
N THR A 717 -16.09 -16.90 16.57
CA THR A 717 -16.34 -15.54 16.06
C THR A 717 -15.62 -14.49 16.94
N TYR A 718 -15.41 -13.27 16.44
CA TYR A 718 -14.86 -12.20 17.28
C TYR A 718 -15.72 -11.93 18.53
N LEU A 719 -17.06 -11.97 18.40
CA LEU A 719 -17.99 -11.90 19.53
C LEU A 719 -17.65 -12.95 20.62
N GLU A 720 -17.46 -14.21 20.22
CA GLU A 720 -17.14 -15.30 21.14
C GLU A 720 -15.75 -15.16 21.77
N VAL A 721 -14.80 -14.53 21.09
CA VAL A 721 -13.48 -14.21 21.63
C VAL A 721 -13.58 -13.09 22.65
N CYS A 722 -14.30 -12.01 22.36
CA CYS A 722 -14.39 -10.87 23.25
C CYS A 722 -15.14 -11.21 24.56
N GLU A 723 -16.17 -12.06 24.51
CA GLU A 723 -16.82 -12.60 25.71
C GLU A 723 -15.87 -13.47 26.56
N ARG A 724 -14.99 -14.26 25.92
CA ARG A 724 -13.97 -15.05 26.61
C ARG A 724 -12.91 -14.19 27.30
N LEU A 725 -12.52 -13.08 26.67
CA LEU A 725 -11.62 -12.12 27.28
C LEU A 725 -12.23 -11.49 28.55
N LYS A 726 -13.55 -11.26 28.56
CA LYS A 726 -14.26 -10.81 29.77
C LYS A 726 -14.34 -11.86 30.88
N THR A 727 -14.29 -13.14 30.52
CA THR A 727 -14.51 -14.27 31.44
C THR A 727 -13.22 -15.00 31.84
N GLY A 728 -12.05 -14.39 31.62
CA GLY A 728 -10.79 -14.82 32.25
C GLY A 728 -9.72 -15.35 31.29
N PHE A 729 -9.89 -15.21 29.97
CA PHE A 729 -8.78 -15.45 29.04
C PHE A 729 -7.71 -14.37 29.17
N THR A 730 -6.44 -14.80 29.17
CA THR A 730 -5.30 -13.90 29.17
C THR A 730 -4.95 -13.55 27.72
N LYS A 731 -5.06 -12.26 27.38
CA LYS A 731 -4.61 -11.71 26.09
C LYS A 731 -3.11 -11.49 26.10
N VAL A 732 -2.45 -11.86 25.01
CA VAL A 732 -1.04 -11.55 24.73
C VAL A 732 -0.96 -10.87 23.36
N TRP A 733 -0.10 -9.87 23.26
CA TRP A 733 0.22 -9.20 22.00
C TRP A 733 1.52 -9.78 21.44
N ASP A 734 1.47 -10.33 20.22
CA ASP A 734 2.69 -10.66 19.49
C ASP A 734 3.16 -9.42 18.73
N ASP A 735 4.23 -8.80 19.22
CA ASP A 735 4.75 -7.58 18.62
C ASP A 735 5.55 -7.81 17.33
N VAL A 736 5.99 -9.04 17.05
CA VAL A 736 6.68 -9.38 15.80
C VAL A 736 5.67 -9.55 14.68
N GLN A 737 4.63 -10.35 14.93
CA GLN A 737 3.61 -10.68 13.94
C GLN A 737 2.45 -9.68 13.91
N LYS A 738 2.42 -8.72 14.85
CA LYS A 738 1.46 -7.60 14.99
C LYS A 738 0.01 -8.04 15.12
N VAL A 739 -0.21 -9.11 15.88
CA VAL A 739 -1.53 -9.70 16.13
C VAL A 739 -1.63 -10.21 17.57
N PRO A 740 -2.83 -10.22 18.17
CA PRO A 740 -3.01 -10.82 19.48
C PRO A 740 -3.18 -12.35 19.38
N TYR A 741 -2.93 -13.00 20.51
CA TYR A 741 -3.53 -14.28 20.83
C TYR A 741 -4.08 -14.23 22.27
N ALA A 742 -4.87 -15.22 22.66
CA ALA A 742 -5.36 -15.36 24.02
C ALA A 742 -5.36 -16.82 24.47
N PHE A 743 -5.23 -17.06 25.76
CA PHE A 743 -5.28 -18.42 26.30
C PHE A 743 -5.93 -18.49 27.70
N SER A 744 -6.47 -19.67 28.01
CA SER A 744 -6.94 -20.04 29.35
C SER A 744 -6.89 -21.56 29.50
N GLY A 745 -6.25 -22.05 30.56
CA GLY A 745 -6.02 -23.49 30.72
C GLY A 745 -5.27 -24.07 29.51
N ASN A 746 -5.88 -25.05 28.84
CA ASN A 746 -5.35 -25.65 27.61
C ASN A 746 -5.98 -25.09 26.33
N GLN A 747 -6.72 -23.98 26.39
CA GLN A 747 -7.36 -23.36 25.22
C GLN A 747 -6.54 -22.17 24.75
N TRP A 748 -6.30 -22.08 23.44
CA TRP A 748 -5.51 -21.04 22.81
C TRP A 748 -6.23 -20.48 21.57
N ILE A 749 -6.21 -19.16 21.38
CA ILE A 749 -7.02 -18.42 20.42
C ILE A 749 -6.11 -17.45 19.66
N SER A 750 -5.99 -17.58 18.33
CA SER A 750 -5.42 -16.52 17.47
C SER A 750 -6.53 -15.78 16.75
N TYR A 751 -6.54 -14.46 16.85
CA TYR A 751 -7.61 -13.62 16.32
C TYR A 751 -7.06 -12.25 15.91
N ASP A 752 -7.87 -11.48 15.20
CA ASP A 752 -7.65 -10.06 14.98
C ASP A 752 -8.50 -9.23 15.96
N ASP A 753 -7.93 -8.16 16.48
CA ASP A 753 -8.64 -7.17 17.28
C ASP A 753 -8.62 -5.81 16.60
N VAL A 754 -9.20 -4.79 17.25
CA VAL A 754 -9.21 -3.41 16.73
C VAL A 754 -7.79 -2.86 16.47
N THR A 755 -6.78 -3.31 17.22
CA THR A 755 -5.38 -2.87 17.08
C THR A 755 -4.74 -3.48 15.86
N SER A 756 -4.76 -4.81 15.72
CA SER A 756 -4.20 -5.50 14.55
C SER A 756 -4.95 -5.14 13.28
N THR A 757 -6.28 -4.97 13.36
CA THR A 757 -7.11 -4.46 12.26
C THR A 757 -6.65 -3.07 11.82
N GLY A 758 -6.45 -2.14 12.76
CA GLY A 758 -5.94 -0.81 12.45
C GLY A 758 -4.57 -0.83 11.76
N LEU A 759 -3.66 -1.68 12.23
CA LEU A 759 -2.33 -1.87 11.63
C LEU A 759 -2.43 -2.44 10.21
N LYS A 760 -3.30 -3.43 9.98
CA LYS A 760 -3.55 -4.00 8.66
C LYS A 760 -4.13 -2.97 7.70
N VAL A 761 -5.10 -2.16 8.13
CA VAL A 761 -5.65 -1.09 7.27
C VAL A 761 -4.57 -0.05 6.93
N ALA A 762 -3.71 0.32 7.89
CA ALA A 762 -2.57 1.19 7.63
C ALA A 762 -1.58 0.56 6.64
N TYR A 763 -1.31 -0.73 6.77
CA TYR A 763 -0.49 -1.50 5.84
C TYR A 763 -1.11 -1.48 4.42
N ALA A 764 -2.40 -1.78 4.27
CA ALA A 764 -3.09 -1.75 2.99
C ALA A 764 -3.01 -0.37 2.31
N LYS A 765 -3.17 0.70 3.08
CA LYS A 765 -2.97 2.08 2.60
C LYS A 765 -1.52 2.32 2.14
N SER A 766 -0.54 1.89 2.93
CA SER A 766 0.88 2.08 2.61
C SER A 766 1.31 1.35 1.33
N LYS A 767 0.62 0.26 0.97
CA LYS A 767 0.86 -0.52 -0.25
C LYS A 767 0.01 -0.07 -1.44
N GLY A 768 -0.78 1.00 -1.29
CA GLY A 768 -1.66 1.51 -2.36
C GLY A 768 -2.74 0.51 -2.79
N LEU A 769 -3.18 -0.35 -1.87
CA LEU A 769 -4.15 -1.40 -2.18
C LEU A 769 -5.53 -0.80 -2.50
N GLY A 770 -6.30 -1.49 -3.34
CA GLY A 770 -7.65 -1.11 -3.75
C GLY A 770 -8.66 -1.06 -2.61
N GLY A 771 -8.35 -1.71 -1.49
CA GLY A 771 -9.24 -1.76 -0.34
C GLY A 771 -8.87 -2.81 0.70
N VAL A 772 -9.80 -3.01 1.61
CA VAL A 772 -9.78 -4.06 2.64
C VAL A 772 -11.09 -4.84 2.56
N MET A 773 -10.98 -6.15 2.66
CA MET A 773 -12.10 -7.07 2.71
C MET A 773 -12.16 -7.67 4.11
N MET A 774 -13.35 -8.04 4.58
CA MET A 774 -13.48 -8.82 5.80
C MET A 774 -14.36 -10.05 5.64
N TRP A 775 -13.95 -11.10 6.35
CA TRP A 775 -14.70 -12.33 6.52
C TRP A 775 -14.91 -12.60 8.01
N SER A 776 -16.08 -12.40 8.59
CA SER A 776 -17.32 -11.92 7.97
C SER A 776 -18.11 -11.05 8.95
N ILE A 777 -19.00 -10.19 8.44
CA ILE A 777 -19.63 -9.12 9.22
C ILE A 777 -20.46 -9.64 10.41
N GLU A 778 -21.07 -10.80 10.27
CA GLU A 778 -21.89 -11.43 11.29
C GLU A 778 -21.09 -12.14 12.40
N SER A 779 -19.77 -12.08 12.31
CA SER A 779 -18.86 -12.59 13.34
C SER A 779 -18.33 -11.48 14.25
N ASP A 780 -18.56 -10.20 13.90
CA ASP A 780 -18.26 -9.03 14.74
C ASP A 780 -19.26 -8.90 15.91
N ASP A 781 -18.97 -8.01 16.86
CA ASP A 781 -19.90 -7.69 17.95
C ASP A 781 -20.87 -6.57 17.54
N ASP A 782 -21.92 -6.92 16.80
CA ASP A 782 -22.93 -6.00 16.27
C ASP A 782 -23.84 -5.39 17.35
N GLN A 783 -24.02 -6.10 18.47
CA GLN A 783 -24.91 -5.72 19.56
C GLN A 783 -24.21 -5.03 20.74
N ASP A 784 -22.90 -4.79 20.64
CA ASP A 784 -22.07 -4.21 21.71
C ASP A 784 -22.11 -5.02 23.02
N VAL A 785 -22.18 -6.35 22.91
CA VAL A 785 -22.15 -7.28 24.05
C VAL A 785 -20.84 -7.11 24.83
N CYS A 786 -19.75 -6.81 24.13
CA CYS A 786 -18.43 -6.66 24.68
C CYS A 786 -18.11 -5.24 25.18
N GLY A 787 -18.97 -4.24 24.98
CA GLY A 787 -18.77 -2.87 25.45
C GLY A 787 -17.70 -2.10 24.67
N GLY A 788 -17.40 -2.54 23.44
CA GLY A 788 -16.45 -1.90 22.51
C GLY A 788 -17.11 -0.94 21.52
N GLY A 789 -18.43 -0.78 21.61
CA GLY A 789 -19.30 -0.23 20.58
C GLY A 789 -19.70 -1.30 19.57
N ALA A 790 -20.92 -1.16 19.01
CA ALA A 790 -21.39 -2.02 17.93
C ALA A 790 -20.44 -2.01 16.74
N TYR A 791 -20.18 -3.19 16.17
CA TYR A 791 -19.29 -3.40 15.03
C TYR A 791 -17.86 -2.88 15.25
N PRO A 792 -17.15 -3.33 16.30
CA PRO A 792 -15.84 -2.78 16.63
C PRO A 792 -14.78 -3.02 15.54
N ILE A 793 -14.77 -4.20 14.89
CA ILE A 793 -13.79 -4.52 13.84
C ILE A 793 -14.16 -3.81 12.54
N VAL A 794 -15.37 -4.02 12.00
CA VAL A 794 -15.77 -3.36 10.74
C VAL A 794 -15.86 -1.84 10.90
N GLY A 795 -16.27 -1.35 12.07
CA GLY A 795 -16.29 0.07 12.40
C GLY A 795 -14.89 0.67 12.41
N THR A 796 -13.87 -0.06 12.87
CA THR A 796 -12.46 0.38 12.79
C THR A 796 -12.00 0.53 11.34
N ILE A 797 -12.29 -0.46 10.48
CA ILE A 797 -11.94 -0.39 9.06
C ILE A 797 -12.73 0.74 8.38
N SER A 798 -14.03 0.83 8.64
CA SER A 798 -14.93 1.83 8.08
C SER A 798 -14.48 3.26 8.40
N LYS A 799 -14.15 3.55 9.67
CA LYS A 799 -13.61 4.85 10.08
C LYS A 799 -12.30 5.17 9.37
N ALA A 800 -11.41 4.18 9.23
CA ALA A 800 -10.13 4.39 8.58
C ALA A 800 -10.26 4.56 7.05
N VAL A 801 -11.15 3.82 6.39
CA VAL A 801 -11.28 3.78 4.93
C VAL A 801 -12.21 4.88 4.40
N MET A 802 -13.33 5.13 5.09
CA MET A 802 -14.39 6.04 4.64
C MET A 802 -14.50 7.33 5.45
N GLY A 803 -13.90 7.40 6.65
CA GLY A 803 -13.91 8.56 7.52
C GLY A 803 -12.89 9.63 7.12
N GLY A 804 -13.22 10.46 6.13
CA GLY A 804 -12.41 11.63 5.79
C GLY A 804 -12.32 12.62 6.97
N SER A 805 -11.08 12.91 7.40
CA SER A 805 -10.63 14.04 8.26
C SER A 805 -11.63 14.58 9.29
N SER A 806 -11.61 14.05 10.51
CA SER A 806 -11.84 14.77 11.78
C SER A 806 -11.61 13.84 12.97
N GLY A 807 -10.56 14.09 13.74
CA GLY A 807 -10.33 13.42 15.02
C GLY A 807 -8.87 13.05 15.26
N THR A 808 -8.19 13.86 16.07
CA THR A 808 -6.90 13.52 16.67
C THR A 808 -7.05 12.23 17.47
N THR A 809 -6.56 11.11 16.94
CA THR A 809 -6.42 9.90 17.76
C THR A 809 -5.23 10.12 18.69
N VAL A 810 -5.52 10.54 19.91
CA VAL A 810 -4.56 10.51 21.01
C VAL A 810 -4.19 9.05 21.24
N ILE A 811 -2.97 8.67 20.89
CA ILE A 811 -2.36 7.40 21.31
C ILE A 811 -2.08 7.56 22.81
N PRO A 812 -2.67 6.74 23.72
CA PRO A 812 -2.26 6.73 25.12
C PRO A 812 -0.86 6.10 25.19
N THR A 813 0.16 6.95 25.25
CA THR A 813 1.52 6.53 25.58
C THR A 813 1.63 6.40 27.09
N THR A 814 1.35 5.20 27.64
CA THR A 814 1.98 4.68 28.87
C THR A 814 1.48 3.26 29.12
N VAL A 815 2.25 2.24 28.74
CA VAL A 815 2.25 0.97 29.46
C VAL A 815 3.58 0.92 30.21
N SER A 816 3.49 1.21 31.50
CA SER A 816 4.59 1.10 32.45
C SER A 816 5.04 -0.36 32.52
N THR A 817 6.27 -0.62 32.10
CA THR A 817 6.95 -1.91 32.29
C THR A 817 7.43 -2.01 33.75
N THR A 818 6.62 -2.59 34.62
CA THR A 818 7.12 -3.07 35.92
C THR A 818 7.84 -4.40 35.72
N LYS A 819 9.17 -4.35 35.85
CA LYS A 819 10.09 -5.48 35.99
C LYS A 819 9.66 -6.39 37.17
N PRO A 820 9.81 -7.72 37.09
CA PRO A 820 9.48 -8.62 38.20
C PRO A 820 10.44 -8.38 39.38
N ALA A 821 9.89 -8.02 40.54
CA ALA A 821 10.65 -7.94 41.78
C ALA A 821 10.57 -9.28 42.53
N THR A 822 11.76 -9.75 42.90
CA THR A 822 12.07 -10.89 43.75
C THR A 822 11.17 -11.00 44.98
N VAL A 823 10.63 -12.20 45.21
CA VAL A 823 9.89 -12.56 46.42
C VAL A 823 10.83 -12.50 47.62
N THR A 824 10.50 -11.66 48.60
CA THR A 824 11.00 -11.81 49.98
C THR A 824 9.84 -11.54 50.93
N GLN A 825 9.51 -12.54 51.73
CA GLN A 825 8.44 -12.50 52.72
C GLN A 825 8.76 -11.48 53.81
N THR A 826 7.79 -10.64 54.18
CA THR A 826 7.70 -10.11 55.55
C THR A 826 6.24 -9.84 55.92
N VAL A 827 5.85 -10.41 57.05
CA VAL A 827 4.55 -10.28 57.73
C VAL A 827 4.54 -9.00 58.56
N THR A 828 3.53 -8.12 58.46
CA THR A 828 2.83 -7.52 59.64
C THR A 828 1.62 -6.61 59.28
N THR A 829 0.48 -6.96 59.89
CA THR A 829 -0.56 -6.15 60.59
C THR A 829 -1.23 -4.89 60.02
N THR A 830 -2.54 -4.88 60.27
CA THR A 830 -3.64 -3.95 59.96
C THR A 830 -3.72 -2.66 60.79
N LYS A 831 -4.15 -1.55 60.18
CA LYS A 831 -5.11 -0.55 60.74
C LYS A 831 -5.61 0.46 59.66
N PRO A 832 -6.77 1.13 59.87
CA PRO A 832 -7.64 1.64 58.81
C PRO A 832 -7.46 3.14 58.49
N ILE A 833 -7.81 3.52 57.27
CA ILE A 833 -7.79 4.91 56.78
C ILE A 833 -9.21 5.49 56.75
N VAL A 834 -9.27 6.73 57.21
CA VAL A 834 -10.41 7.61 57.45
C VAL A 834 -11.06 8.11 56.15
N THR A 835 -12.39 8.09 56.11
CA THR A 835 -13.23 8.66 55.05
C THR A 835 -13.30 10.19 55.17
N THR A 836 -13.05 10.92 54.09
CA THR A 836 -13.40 12.35 53.99
C THR A 836 -14.20 12.61 52.71
N THR A 837 -15.43 13.07 52.89
CA THR A 837 -16.41 13.40 51.86
C THR A 837 -16.17 14.84 51.36
N ILE A 838 -16.11 15.05 50.05
CA ILE A 838 -16.16 16.40 49.45
C ILE A 838 -17.36 16.47 48.51
N SER A 839 -18.29 17.36 48.85
CA SER A 839 -19.49 17.70 48.09
C SER A 839 -19.14 18.60 46.90
N VAL A 840 -19.54 18.22 45.70
CA VAL A 840 -19.46 19.09 44.50
C VAL A 840 -20.84 19.62 44.16
N VAL A 841 -20.95 20.94 44.15
CA VAL A 841 -22.13 21.72 43.76
C VAL A 841 -22.33 21.61 42.25
N VAL A 842 -23.46 21.04 41.83
CA VAL A 842 -23.89 20.98 40.42
C VAL A 842 -24.68 22.25 40.11
N THR A 843 -24.23 23.02 39.11
CA THR A 843 -25.01 24.14 38.56
C THR A 843 -25.83 23.61 37.38
N THR A 844 -27.14 23.50 37.57
CA THR A 844 -28.12 23.09 36.56
C THR A 844 -28.38 24.22 35.58
N THR A 845 -28.29 23.94 34.27
CA THR A 845 -28.87 24.79 33.22
C THR A 845 -29.96 23.99 32.51
N THR A 846 -31.22 24.25 32.84
CA THR A 846 -32.40 23.66 32.23
C THR A 846 -32.59 24.21 30.81
N LYS A 847 -32.54 23.34 29.80
CA LYS A 847 -33.03 23.65 28.45
C LYS A 847 -34.39 22.99 28.27
N THR A 848 -35.44 23.80 28.36
CA THR A 848 -36.82 23.44 28.01
C THR A 848 -36.90 23.25 26.49
N THR A 849 -37.25 22.05 26.03
CA THR A 849 -37.59 21.79 24.62
C THR A 849 -39.07 21.47 24.50
N THR A 850 -39.86 22.48 24.13
CA THR A 850 -41.18 22.29 23.50
C THR A 850 -41.00 22.07 21.99
N ARG A 851 -41.55 20.97 21.46
CA ARG A 851 -41.72 20.67 20.01
C ARG A 851 -43.14 20.07 19.80
N PRO A 852 -43.70 20.09 18.57
CA PRO A 852 -45.11 20.33 18.32
C PRO A 852 -45.94 19.03 18.28
N GLY A 853 -47.23 19.16 18.61
CA GLY A 853 -48.19 18.06 18.63
C GLY A 853 -48.28 17.30 17.31
N GLY A 854 -48.11 15.99 17.40
CA GLY A 854 -48.36 15.02 16.33
C GLY A 854 -49.51 14.10 16.73
N THR A 855 -50.26 13.62 15.74
CA THR A 855 -51.43 12.73 15.95
C THR A 855 -51.03 11.40 16.60
N SER A 856 -51.75 10.98 17.64
CA SER A 856 -51.54 9.73 18.37
C SER A 856 -51.99 8.51 17.57
N THR A 857 -51.13 8.02 16.67
CA THR A 857 -51.32 6.75 15.95
C THR A 857 -50.77 5.57 16.75
N CYS A 858 -51.51 4.47 16.80
CA CYS A 858 -51.13 3.24 17.47
C CYS A 858 -50.09 2.46 16.67
N ILE A 859 -48.93 2.22 17.29
CA ILE A 859 -47.81 1.45 16.73
C ILE A 859 -47.44 0.39 17.78
N ASN A 860 -47.43 -0.88 17.37
CA ASN A 860 -47.12 -2.02 18.26
C ASN A 860 -47.96 -2.08 19.55
N GLY A 861 -49.22 -1.65 19.49
CA GLY A 861 -50.15 -1.70 20.62
C GLY A 861 -50.06 -0.53 21.61
N PHE A 862 -49.22 0.48 21.34
CA PHE A 862 -49.12 1.69 22.15
C PHE A 862 -49.14 2.96 21.28
N ALA A 863 -49.53 4.08 21.87
CA ALA A 863 -49.55 5.37 21.22
C ALA A 863 -49.01 6.45 22.15
N ARG A 864 -48.20 7.36 21.60
CA ARG A 864 -47.66 8.49 22.35
C ARG A 864 -48.74 9.53 22.62
N ASP A 865 -48.69 10.16 23.79
CA ASP A 865 -49.49 11.35 24.07
C ASP A 865 -49.05 12.51 23.16
N PRO A 866 -49.99 13.22 22.53
CA PRO A 866 -49.65 14.22 21.53
C PRO A 866 -49.08 15.50 22.16
N ASN A 867 -49.25 15.69 23.47
CA ASN A 867 -48.92 16.93 24.18
C ASN A 867 -47.84 16.72 25.27
N ASP A 868 -47.66 15.50 25.77
CA ASP A 868 -46.63 15.16 26.74
C ASP A 868 -45.75 14.01 26.23
N CYS A 869 -44.51 14.37 25.90
CA CYS A 869 -43.56 13.47 25.26
C CYS A 869 -43.17 12.26 26.12
N ARG A 870 -43.43 12.33 27.43
CA ARG A 870 -43.14 11.29 28.42
C ARG A 870 -44.33 10.38 28.68
N VAL A 871 -45.49 10.68 28.10
CA VAL A 871 -46.73 9.97 28.38
C VAL A 871 -47.13 9.15 27.17
N TYR A 872 -47.67 7.97 27.43
CA TYR A 872 -48.17 7.07 26.40
C TYR A 872 -49.39 6.29 26.87
N TYR A 873 -50.13 5.79 25.89
CA TYR A 873 -51.36 5.03 26.06
C TYR A 873 -51.18 3.64 25.48
N GLN A 874 -51.84 2.65 26.07
CA GLN A 874 -52.03 1.36 25.40
C GLN A 874 -53.23 1.48 24.47
N CYS A 875 -53.14 0.85 23.30
CA CYS A 875 -54.19 0.91 22.31
C CYS A 875 -55.28 -0.12 22.60
N SER A 876 -56.53 0.28 22.41
CA SER A 876 -57.67 -0.63 22.43
C SER A 876 -57.71 -1.50 21.17
N ALA A 877 -58.52 -2.56 21.20
CA ALA A 877 -58.61 -3.54 20.12
C ALA A 877 -59.09 -2.94 18.77
N ASP A 878 -59.71 -1.76 18.79
CA ASP A 878 -60.11 -0.98 17.61
C ASP A 878 -58.97 -0.10 17.05
N GLY A 879 -57.76 -0.19 17.61
CA GLY A 879 -56.57 0.50 17.10
C GLY A 879 -56.46 1.97 17.51
N MET A 880 -57.26 2.41 18.47
CA MET A 880 -57.23 3.79 19.00
C MET A 880 -56.53 3.85 20.37
N PRO A 881 -55.87 4.97 20.74
CA PRO A 881 -55.27 5.13 22.06
C PRO A 881 -56.35 5.08 23.14
N ASN A 882 -56.23 4.20 24.14
CA ASN A 882 -57.18 4.11 25.24
C ASN A 882 -56.81 5.11 26.35
N PRO A 883 -57.55 6.22 26.55
CA PRO A 883 -57.17 7.25 27.53
C PRO A 883 -57.24 6.76 28.99
N SER A 884 -57.96 5.67 29.24
CA SER A 884 -58.09 5.08 30.58
C SER A 884 -56.86 4.28 31.01
N TRP A 885 -55.98 3.91 30.07
CA TRP A 885 -54.68 3.32 30.38
C TRP A 885 -53.56 4.27 29.94
N ARG A 886 -53.14 5.13 30.88
CA ARG A 886 -52.14 6.17 30.69
C ARG A 886 -50.91 5.88 31.55
N ALA A 887 -49.74 5.79 30.95
CA ALA A 887 -48.47 5.57 31.63
C ALA A 887 -47.48 6.69 31.33
N MET A 888 -46.51 6.89 32.22
CA MET A 888 -45.47 7.90 32.08
C MET A 888 -44.09 7.26 32.16
N CYS A 889 -43.20 7.63 31.24
CA CYS A 889 -41.83 7.19 31.21
C CYS A 889 -41.06 7.62 32.48
N PRO A 890 -40.02 6.87 32.87
CA PRO A 890 -39.10 7.26 33.94
C PRO A 890 -38.57 8.70 33.83
N ALA A 891 -38.00 9.22 34.92
CA ALA A 891 -37.39 10.56 34.90
C ALA A 891 -36.31 10.66 33.80
N GLU A 892 -36.24 11.80 33.12
CA GLU A 892 -35.29 12.10 32.02
C GLU A 892 -35.49 11.28 30.72
N THR A 893 -36.51 10.43 30.61
CA THR A 893 -36.80 9.67 29.38
C THR A 893 -38.14 10.07 28.74
N TYR A 894 -38.29 9.79 27.44
CA TYR A 894 -39.51 10.04 26.68
C TYR A 894 -39.95 8.78 25.93
N PHE A 895 -41.24 8.68 25.59
CA PHE A 895 -41.77 7.52 24.86
C PHE A 895 -41.53 7.67 23.36
N ASP A 896 -40.88 6.70 22.73
CA ASP A 896 -40.63 6.64 21.28
C ASP A 896 -41.27 5.36 20.74
N VAL A 897 -42.15 5.49 19.76
CA VAL A 897 -43.05 4.43 19.23
C VAL A 897 -42.38 3.56 18.19
#